data_AF-A0A090CXY7-F1
#
_entry.id   AF-A0A090CXY7-F1
#
_cell.length_a   1.000
_cell.length_b   1.000
_cell.length_c   1.000
_cell.angle_alpha   90.00
_cell.angle_beta   90.00
_cell.angle_gamma   90.00
#
_symmetry.space_group_name_H-M   'P 1'
#
loop_
_entity.id
_entity.type
_entity.pdbx_description
1 polymer ?
#
loop_
_entity_poly.entity_id
_entity_poly.type
_entity_poly.pdbx_seq_one_letter_code
_entity_poly.pdbx_strand_id
1 'polypeptide(L)'
;MIPEDRSYFQSNIERYKNYDPLAAEIIEKCNAEPWHFFFTHVGELNLYKKTEKKNYFYHSPDGALKEAFEWYQSSNFKFYNIAYIFGIGLGYFYEPLKEWLSQSPERTVIFLEDDPAVLKRFFETSRAEKLLLDPQVYIQLMPALIKETASDFQDKLQNIFKAFFDRNGFFSSLPLYSKIKAKECEEIRKQIFFGNKAPQILNTEMVVGITDTMKNVYYKLLRMEGAVSFSALEGKLKNIPALICGAGPSISKEIPLIKEYQDKVLLIGSGTGANVLTASGIFPHLIMGLDPTTSQASRFRANNAFEVPLCFKMRFSENAYKMHQGPKIYVRGFEGPLDPSWLEKRLGLDDHNTIPSGISSSNFAIEIAYRLGCNPIILAGIDMAYKDNKRYPENIAAHPGDKNIVREEWGAKRETLFEYKKNDGKIILTKTDWLIEALIISDFQEAHPELKIINSTLEGLPIDKVLELPLKEALKQFTSDDQELFVFLHALILRQAPLSLDKNHILNTIKEWLKSLNEIAEQTKAFAEEIESFSIKRGSFFENEEKVKEKLKGYDEKLKQIIAFPQLKKIYSEILSGKLYSRKKILKSHKEIFNEEEVNELKKRLLVYEYEFYEDIAKRHAAILEHEISDYEKSVPMDRKAPIKPFVLPEKYFLNDTTLEINDSELDIHLKSSFKRGDLQERKILQEGSLFKLSHYLNGKLHGPSLFYGKNQELLAEEWYFDGIKQGKTLLFYQSGKVYALLKRKDGKKEGDQTYFFESGVMKSKIHFKNDLLDGTTEFYYSSGQKKREFSFKEGKQEGPEKMWNENGILIFSGEFKEGKPIKEALSWHDNGILSQKIIFSDYKIMEESEWDDKGELIRYHKNDAMDGSHEHLKALKDLKKEIKKLNQLRGREKEGRFW
;
A
#
# COMPACT_ATOMS: atom_id res chain seq x y z
N MET A 1 53.05 35.06 3.82
CA MET A 1 52.93 34.07 4.90
C MET A 1 51.83 33.12 4.49
N ILE A 2 52.16 31.87 4.16
CA ILE A 2 51.18 30.82 3.88
C ILE A 2 50.89 30.17 5.24
N PRO A 3 49.71 30.36 5.83
CA PRO A 3 49.36 29.68 7.07
C PRO A 3 48.89 28.25 6.77
N GLU A 4 49.30 27.37 7.66
CA GLU A 4 49.02 25.94 7.75
C GLU A 4 49.88 25.04 6.86
N ASP A 5 50.46 24.09 7.57
CA ASP A 5 51.60 23.28 7.21
C ASP A 5 51.19 22.25 6.14
N ARG A 6 51.85 22.26 4.98
CA ARG A 6 51.64 21.23 3.94
C ARG A 6 51.85 19.80 4.48
N SER A 7 52.42 19.64 5.68
CA SER A 7 52.47 18.39 6.42
C SER A 7 51.09 17.78 6.73
N TYR A 8 50.04 18.58 6.91
CA TYR A 8 48.69 18.08 7.21
C TYR A 8 48.06 17.33 6.03
N PHE A 9 48.34 17.77 4.80
CA PHE A 9 47.71 17.19 3.61
C PHE A 9 47.95 15.68 3.52
N GLN A 10 49.19 15.24 3.68
CA GLN A 10 49.55 13.83 3.58
C GLN A 10 48.88 12.97 4.66
N SER A 11 48.81 13.48 5.89
CA SER A 11 48.14 12.76 6.99
C SER A 11 46.62 12.70 6.77
N ASN A 12 46.00 13.82 6.39
CA ASN A 12 44.55 13.89 6.17
C ASN A 12 44.09 13.12 4.94
N ILE A 13 44.85 13.13 3.84
CA ILE A 13 44.49 12.37 2.64
C ILE A 13 44.62 10.87 2.86
N GLU A 14 45.62 10.40 3.60
CA GLU A 14 45.75 8.98 3.97
C GLU A 14 44.61 8.54 4.90
N ARG A 15 44.16 9.38 5.83
CA ARG A 15 42.93 9.14 6.60
C ARG A 15 41.70 9.03 5.69
N TYR A 16 41.54 9.98 4.78
CA TYR A 16 40.41 10.00 3.85
C TYR A 16 40.44 8.84 2.84
N LYS A 17 41.63 8.33 2.48
CA LYS A 17 41.80 7.17 1.60
C LYS A 17 41.28 5.88 2.21
N ASN A 18 41.31 5.74 3.54
CA ASN A 18 40.62 4.63 4.23
C ASN A 18 39.09 4.72 4.11
N TYR A 19 38.57 5.91 3.82
CA TYR A 19 37.15 6.19 3.68
C TYR A 19 36.66 6.08 2.22
N ASP A 20 37.28 6.80 1.28
CA ASP A 20 36.94 6.78 -0.16
C ASP A 20 38.22 6.81 -1.01
N PRO A 21 38.82 5.64 -1.31
CA PRO A 21 40.10 5.55 -2.02
C PRO A 21 40.07 6.23 -3.40
N LEU A 22 38.96 6.07 -4.13
CA LEU A 22 38.80 6.66 -5.46
C LEU A 22 38.73 8.19 -5.37
N ALA A 23 37.96 8.73 -4.42
CA ALA A 23 37.92 10.18 -4.22
C ALA A 23 39.26 10.71 -3.72
N ALA A 24 39.97 9.99 -2.86
CA ALA A 24 41.30 10.36 -2.41
C ALA A 24 42.27 10.50 -3.58
N GLU A 25 42.30 9.52 -4.50
CA GLU A 25 43.14 9.58 -5.70
C GLU A 25 42.82 10.79 -6.59
N ILE A 26 41.53 11.10 -6.76
CA ILE A 26 41.08 12.29 -7.51
C ILE A 26 41.58 13.56 -6.83
N ILE A 27 41.43 13.67 -5.51
CA ILE A 27 41.87 14.82 -4.72
C ILE A 27 43.40 14.96 -4.81
N GLU A 28 44.16 13.88 -4.66
CA GLU A 28 45.62 13.89 -4.78
C GLU A 28 46.08 14.46 -6.14
N LYS A 29 45.48 13.97 -7.23
CA LYS A 29 45.85 14.32 -8.60
C LYS A 29 45.31 15.66 -9.08
N CYS A 30 44.29 16.23 -8.43
CA CYS A 30 43.67 17.46 -8.90
C CYS A 30 44.60 18.70 -8.78
N ASN A 31 44.42 19.66 -9.69
CA ASN A 31 45.08 20.96 -9.60
C ASN A 31 44.29 21.90 -8.66
N ALA A 32 44.92 22.29 -7.55
CA ALA A 32 44.33 23.21 -6.56
C ALA A 32 44.73 24.69 -6.75
N GLU A 33 45.49 25.03 -7.79
CA GLU A 33 45.86 26.41 -8.10
C GLU A 33 44.69 27.39 -8.27
N PRO A 34 43.50 27.00 -8.77
CA PRO A 34 42.38 27.94 -8.88
C PRO A 34 41.88 28.51 -7.54
N TRP A 35 42.21 27.88 -6.41
CA TRP A 35 41.84 28.32 -5.08
C TRP A 35 43.06 28.73 -4.28
N HIS A 36 43.06 29.99 -3.83
CA HIS A 36 44.15 30.58 -3.06
C HIS A 36 43.68 30.85 -1.63
N PHE A 37 44.58 30.63 -0.67
CA PHE A 37 44.36 31.04 0.71
C PHE A 37 44.43 32.55 0.84
N PHE A 38 43.55 33.11 1.66
CA PHE A 38 43.64 34.47 2.16
C PHE A 38 43.10 34.54 3.59
N PHE A 39 43.36 35.65 4.27
CA PHE A 39 42.80 35.91 5.60
C PHE A 39 41.60 36.85 5.51
N THR A 40 40.54 36.52 6.24
CA THR A 40 39.40 37.43 6.47
C THR A 40 39.84 38.66 7.24
N HIS A 41 38.99 39.69 7.29
CA HIS A 41 39.22 40.92 8.06
C HIS A 41 39.44 40.67 9.56
N VAL A 42 38.97 39.53 10.08
CA VAL A 42 39.12 39.10 11.47
C VAL A 42 40.26 38.08 11.67
N GLY A 43 41.08 37.84 10.64
CA GLY A 43 42.27 36.99 10.73
C GLY A 43 42.01 35.49 10.59
N GLU A 44 40.86 35.08 10.06
CA GLU A 44 40.54 33.67 9.81
C GLU A 44 40.98 33.24 8.41
N LEU A 45 41.43 31.99 8.24
CA LEU A 45 41.80 31.46 6.95
C LEU A 45 40.56 31.24 6.05
N ASN A 46 40.67 31.56 4.77
CA ASN A 46 39.58 31.41 3.81
C ASN A 46 40.14 31.13 2.40
N LEU A 47 39.27 30.73 1.47
CA LEU A 47 39.60 30.47 0.08
C LEU A 47 39.01 31.54 -0.82
N TYR A 48 39.77 31.98 -1.82
CA TYR A 48 39.25 32.79 -2.90
C TYR A 48 39.73 32.30 -4.26
N LYS A 49 38.90 32.55 -5.28
CA LYS A 49 39.18 32.27 -6.69
C LYS A 49 39.02 33.55 -7.49
N LYS A 50 40.07 33.94 -8.20
CA LYS A 50 40.05 35.09 -9.11
C LYS A 50 39.63 34.60 -10.50
N THR A 51 38.61 35.23 -11.07
CA THR A 51 38.23 35.06 -12.48
C THR A 51 38.35 36.40 -13.19
N GLU A 52 38.39 36.39 -14.53
CA GLU A 52 38.47 37.62 -15.34
C GLU A 52 37.35 38.63 -15.04
N LYS A 53 36.19 38.17 -14.54
CA LYS A 53 34.99 39.00 -14.32
C LYS A 53 34.70 39.30 -12.85
N LYS A 54 35.06 38.42 -11.91
CA LYS A 54 34.77 38.55 -10.47
C LYS A 54 35.77 37.80 -9.58
N ASN A 55 35.92 38.27 -8.35
CA ASN A 55 36.52 37.51 -7.26
C ASN A 55 35.42 36.73 -6.52
N TYR A 56 35.63 35.43 -6.32
CA TYR A 56 34.75 34.59 -5.51
C TYR A 56 35.45 34.27 -4.20
N PHE A 57 34.80 34.57 -3.09
CA PHE A 57 35.23 34.16 -1.76
C PHE A 57 34.37 33.00 -1.30
N TYR A 58 35.01 31.94 -0.82
CA TYR A 58 34.31 30.72 -0.44
C TYR A 58 33.48 30.92 0.83
N HIS A 59 34.06 31.61 1.82
CA HIS A 59 33.36 32.16 2.98
C HIS A 59 33.35 33.69 2.96
N SER A 60 32.54 34.31 3.82
CA SER A 60 32.52 35.77 3.99
C SER A 60 33.91 36.36 4.32
N PRO A 61 34.37 37.40 3.59
CA PRO A 61 35.60 38.13 3.94
C PRO A 61 35.57 38.81 5.31
N ASP A 62 34.38 39.07 5.86
CA ASP A 62 34.22 39.69 7.18
C ASP A 62 34.33 38.68 8.34
N GLY A 63 34.35 37.38 8.04
CA GLY A 63 34.46 36.31 9.04
C GLY A 63 33.69 35.06 8.61
N ALA A 64 34.41 33.95 8.46
CA ALA A 64 33.86 32.64 8.12
C ALA A 64 33.11 31.99 9.29
N LEU A 65 33.56 32.17 10.54
CA LEU A 65 32.79 31.70 11.71
C LEU A 65 31.49 32.49 11.86
N LYS A 66 31.54 33.81 11.69
CA LYS A 66 30.36 34.67 11.75
C LYS A 66 29.31 34.21 10.74
N GLU A 67 29.71 34.00 9.48
CA GLU A 67 28.85 33.46 8.43
C GLU A 67 28.21 32.11 8.82
N ALA A 68 29.02 31.19 9.38
CA ALA A 68 28.54 29.88 9.83
C ALA A 68 27.50 29.97 10.96
N PHE A 69 27.72 30.81 11.97
CA PHE A 69 26.78 30.99 13.08
C PHE A 69 25.48 31.68 12.65
N GLU A 70 25.55 32.69 11.77
CA GLU A 70 24.37 33.35 11.20
C GLU A 70 23.52 32.35 10.38
N TRP A 71 24.19 31.53 9.56
CA TRP A 71 23.53 30.45 8.84
C TRP A 71 22.83 29.47 9.79
N TYR A 72 23.50 29.03 10.86
CA TYR A 72 22.94 28.08 11.82
C TYR A 72 21.71 28.64 12.54
N GLN A 73 21.75 29.90 12.97
CA GLN A 73 20.62 30.58 13.62
C GLN A 73 19.40 30.72 12.71
N SER A 74 19.62 30.89 11.40
CA SER A 74 18.54 30.98 10.40
C SER A 74 17.95 29.61 10.00
N SER A 75 18.59 28.51 10.42
CA SER A 75 18.25 27.15 9.98
C SER A 75 17.51 26.36 11.06
N ASN A 76 16.65 25.43 10.66
CA ASN A 76 15.80 24.65 11.58
C ASN A 76 16.26 23.20 11.76
N PHE A 77 17.41 22.97 12.40
CA PHE A 77 17.98 21.63 12.60
C PHE A 77 17.31 20.79 13.70
N LYS A 78 16.53 21.43 14.59
CA LYS A 78 16.03 20.79 15.83
C LYS A 78 15.22 19.51 15.58
N PHE A 79 14.53 19.45 14.45
CA PHE A 79 13.65 18.34 14.10
C PHE A 79 14.31 17.27 13.24
N TYR A 80 15.58 17.43 12.88
CA TYR A 80 16.28 16.52 11.96
C TYR A 80 17.38 15.73 12.65
N ASN A 81 17.61 14.52 12.16
CA ASN A 81 18.71 13.65 12.54
C ASN A 81 19.93 13.82 11.61
N ILE A 82 19.72 14.27 10.37
CA ILE A 82 20.80 14.42 9.39
C ILE A 82 20.83 15.83 8.83
N ALA A 83 22.03 16.41 8.70
CA ALA A 83 22.27 17.66 8.00
C ALA A 83 23.14 17.41 6.77
N TYR A 84 22.54 17.47 5.58
CA TYR A 84 23.24 17.47 4.30
C TYR A 84 23.63 18.92 3.96
N ILE A 85 24.94 19.16 3.79
CA ILE A 85 25.49 20.50 3.52
C ILE A 85 26.27 20.45 2.21
N PHE A 86 25.76 21.15 1.19
CA PHE A 86 26.46 21.28 -0.08
C PHE A 86 27.51 22.39 -0.03
N GLY A 87 28.77 21.98 -0.12
CA GLY A 87 29.99 22.76 0.10
C GLY A 87 30.56 22.54 1.51
N ILE A 88 31.88 22.41 1.61
CA ILE A 88 32.58 22.29 2.91
C ILE A 88 33.52 23.48 3.17
N GLY A 89 34.12 24.03 2.12
CA GLY A 89 35.12 25.09 2.22
C GLY A 89 36.29 24.67 3.08
N LEU A 90 36.58 25.47 4.11
CA LEU A 90 37.60 25.12 5.10
C LEU A 90 37.01 24.51 6.39
N GLY A 91 35.75 24.07 6.38
CA GLY A 91 35.11 23.34 7.48
C GLY A 91 34.49 24.21 8.58
N TYR A 92 34.30 25.51 8.36
CA TYR A 92 33.76 26.44 9.37
C TYR A 92 32.34 26.10 9.85
N PHE A 93 31.52 25.52 8.99
CA PHE A 93 30.11 25.22 9.27
C PHE A 93 29.92 24.05 10.24
N TYR A 94 30.98 23.28 10.52
CA TYR A 94 30.97 22.26 11.56
C TYR A 94 30.91 22.85 12.98
N GLU A 95 31.53 24.01 13.22
CA GLU A 95 31.59 24.63 14.56
C GLU A 95 30.20 24.87 15.19
N PRO A 96 29.25 25.56 14.53
CA PRO A 96 27.91 25.76 15.10
C PRO A 96 27.09 24.46 15.19
N LEU A 97 27.46 23.41 14.44
CA LEU A 97 26.74 22.13 14.47
C LEU A 97 27.14 21.24 15.66
N LYS A 98 28.26 21.52 16.34
CA LYS A 98 28.74 20.69 17.46
C LYS A 98 27.70 20.52 18.57
N GLU A 99 27.03 21.61 18.96
CA GLU A 99 25.97 21.56 19.96
C GLU A 99 24.78 20.70 19.51
N TRP A 100 24.45 20.76 18.21
CA TRP A 100 23.41 19.91 17.65
C TRP A 100 23.85 18.44 17.63
N LEU A 101 25.08 18.13 17.20
CA LEU A 101 25.62 16.77 17.17
C LEU A 101 25.67 16.15 18.57
N SER A 102 26.10 16.91 19.59
CA SER A 102 26.26 16.39 20.96
C SER A 102 24.95 15.99 21.66
N GLN A 103 23.81 16.45 21.15
CA GLN A 103 22.50 16.11 21.74
C GLN A 103 22.04 14.69 21.41
N SER A 104 22.58 14.04 20.38
CA SER A 104 22.27 12.64 20.07
C SER A 104 23.36 11.99 19.23
N PRO A 105 23.82 10.76 19.58
CA PRO A 105 24.79 10.02 18.78
C PRO A 105 24.24 9.58 17.41
N GLU A 106 22.92 9.66 17.20
CA GLU A 106 22.29 9.40 15.90
C GLU A 106 22.31 10.61 14.97
N ARG A 107 22.73 11.78 15.45
CA ARG A 107 22.86 12.95 14.59
C ARG A 107 24.08 12.83 13.70
N THR A 108 23.96 13.27 12.46
CA THR A 108 25.06 13.15 11.49
C THR A 108 25.05 14.34 10.55
N VAL A 109 26.23 14.89 10.26
CA VAL A 109 26.43 15.90 9.22
C VAL A 109 27.13 15.26 8.02
N ILE A 110 26.60 15.53 6.83
CA ILE A 110 27.11 15.02 5.56
C ILE A 110 27.46 16.21 4.66
N PHE A 111 28.74 16.53 4.56
CA PHE A 111 29.27 17.51 3.62
C PHE A 111 29.38 16.90 2.23
N LEU A 112 28.73 17.50 1.25
CA LEU A 112 28.79 17.14 -0.16
C LEU A 112 29.65 18.20 -0.86
N GLU A 113 30.76 17.82 -1.46
CA GLU A 113 31.65 18.76 -2.17
C GLU A 113 31.84 18.28 -3.61
N ASP A 114 31.64 19.15 -4.59
CA ASP A 114 31.77 18.82 -6.01
C ASP A 114 33.13 19.23 -6.59
N ASP A 115 33.84 20.16 -5.95
CA ASP A 115 35.17 20.61 -6.38
C ASP A 115 36.29 19.91 -5.60
N PRO A 116 37.03 18.95 -6.21
CA PRO A 116 38.13 18.26 -5.54
C PRO A 116 39.27 19.20 -5.13
N ALA A 117 39.43 20.35 -5.80
CA ALA A 117 40.44 21.35 -5.43
C ALA A 117 40.12 22.00 -4.07
N VAL A 118 38.84 22.15 -3.73
CA VAL A 118 38.41 22.67 -2.42
C VAL A 118 38.74 21.67 -1.33
N LEU A 119 38.47 20.37 -1.53
CA LEU A 119 38.87 19.32 -0.58
C LEU A 119 40.37 19.22 -0.40
N LYS A 120 41.15 19.40 -1.48
CA LYS A 120 42.61 19.45 -1.40
C LYS A 120 43.08 20.58 -0.49
N ARG A 121 42.51 21.79 -0.63
CA ARG A 121 42.80 22.92 0.26
C ARG A 121 42.34 22.70 1.69
N PHE A 122 41.18 22.08 1.88
CA PHE A 122 40.68 21.73 3.20
C PHE A 122 41.62 20.77 3.93
N PHE A 123 42.12 19.72 3.25
CA PHE A 123 43.04 18.74 3.83
C PHE A 123 44.43 19.29 4.16
N GLU A 124 44.80 20.46 3.63
CA GLU A 124 46.00 21.21 4.06
C GLU A 124 45.82 21.87 5.44
N THR A 125 44.64 21.77 6.07
CA THR A 125 44.34 22.43 7.36
C THR A 125 44.27 21.46 8.54
N SER A 126 44.57 21.98 9.73
CA SER A 126 44.36 21.27 11.01
C SER A 126 42.87 21.03 11.33
N ARG A 127 41.96 21.81 10.73
CA ARG A 127 40.51 21.61 10.89
C ARG A 127 40.04 20.33 10.19
N ALA A 128 40.65 19.96 9.07
CA ALA A 128 40.32 18.71 8.39
C ALA A 128 40.56 17.48 9.25
N GLU A 129 41.64 17.45 10.03
CA GLU A 129 41.90 16.38 10.98
C GLU A 129 40.74 16.20 11.97
N LYS A 130 40.26 17.31 12.56
CA LYS A 130 39.15 17.27 13.53
C LYS A 130 37.86 16.70 12.93
N LEU A 131 37.51 17.10 11.71
CA LEU A 131 36.29 16.63 11.05
C LEU A 131 36.42 15.18 10.58
N LEU A 132 37.60 14.76 10.10
CA LEU A 132 37.86 13.38 9.67
C LEU A 132 37.84 12.39 10.85
N LEU A 133 38.10 12.87 12.06
CA LEU A 133 38.09 12.09 13.31
C LEU A 133 36.73 12.14 14.04
N ASP A 134 35.73 12.88 13.55
CA ASP A 134 34.41 12.89 14.18
C ASP A 134 33.51 11.79 13.57
N PRO A 135 33.04 10.80 14.36
CA PRO A 135 32.22 9.70 13.86
C PRO A 135 30.84 10.15 13.35
N GLN A 136 30.40 11.36 13.70
CA GLN A 136 29.15 11.96 13.24
C GLN A 136 29.34 12.83 11.98
N VAL A 137 30.55 12.90 11.40
CA VAL A 137 30.87 13.71 10.20
C VAL A 137 31.20 12.84 8.99
N TYR A 138 30.54 13.14 7.87
CA TYR A 138 30.69 12.46 6.60
C TYR A 138 31.09 13.50 5.55
N ILE A 139 32.14 13.25 4.78
CA ILE A 139 32.60 14.13 3.70
C ILE A 139 32.56 13.33 2.41
N GLN A 140 31.81 13.78 1.41
CA GLN A 140 31.64 13.07 0.15
C GLN A 140 32.01 13.95 -1.04
N LEU A 141 32.99 13.52 -1.83
CA LEU A 141 33.29 14.12 -3.13
C LEU A 141 32.26 13.68 -4.18
N MET A 142 31.76 14.64 -4.95
CA MET A 142 30.66 14.50 -5.90
C MET A 142 30.87 15.33 -7.19
N PRO A 143 31.87 15.00 -8.03
CA PRO A 143 32.29 15.84 -9.14
C PRO A 143 31.36 15.79 -10.37
N ALA A 144 30.39 14.85 -10.41
CA ALA A 144 29.54 14.58 -11.58
C ALA A 144 28.05 14.88 -11.36
N LEU A 145 27.72 15.77 -10.43
CA LEU A 145 26.35 16.04 -9.93
C LEU A 145 25.28 16.49 -10.96
N ILE A 146 25.61 16.57 -12.26
CA ILE A 146 24.70 17.08 -13.32
C ILE A 146 24.85 16.37 -14.69
N LYS A 147 25.51 15.19 -14.77
CA LYS A 147 25.52 14.43 -16.03
C LYS A 147 25.06 13.00 -15.80
N GLU A 148 24.12 12.55 -16.63
CA GLU A 148 23.42 11.25 -16.59
C GLU A 148 24.33 10.01 -16.72
N THR A 149 25.66 10.15 -16.80
CA THR A 149 26.55 9.10 -17.29
C THR A 149 27.71 8.71 -16.37
N ALA A 150 27.66 8.96 -15.06
CA ALA A 150 28.67 8.45 -14.12
C ALA A 150 28.03 7.57 -13.04
N SER A 151 27.84 6.28 -13.37
CA SER A 151 27.26 5.23 -12.50
C SER A 151 27.83 5.27 -11.09
N ASP A 152 29.16 5.40 -10.97
CA ASP A 152 29.87 5.23 -9.71
C ASP A 152 29.55 6.32 -8.67
N PHE A 153 29.23 7.54 -9.11
CA PHE A 153 28.89 8.64 -8.20
C PHE A 153 27.41 8.62 -7.78
N GLN A 154 26.53 8.14 -8.66
CA GLN A 154 25.14 7.86 -8.28
C GLN A 154 25.08 6.71 -7.26
N ASP A 155 25.90 5.67 -7.42
CA ASP A 155 26.00 4.57 -6.45
C ASP A 155 26.46 5.04 -5.07
N LYS A 156 27.39 6.02 -5.02
CA LYS A 156 27.83 6.63 -3.74
C LYS A 156 26.70 7.36 -3.02
N LEU A 157 25.90 8.15 -3.73
CA LEU A 157 24.70 8.77 -3.14
C LEU A 157 23.70 7.73 -2.67
N GLN A 158 23.43 6.71 -3.48
CA GLN A 158 22.52 5.65 -3.09
C GLN A 158 23.00 4.93 -1.83
N ASN A 159 24.30 4.70 -1.68
CA ASN A 159 24.87 4.11 -0.46
C ASN A 159 24.69 5.01 0.76
N ILE A 160 24.83 6.33 0.61
CA ILE A 160 24.52 7.29 1.68
C ILE A 160 23.03 7.20 2.05
N PHE A 161 22.12 7.23 1.07
CA PHE A 161 20.69 7.10 1.34
C PHE A 161 20.35 5.76 2.01
N LYS A 162 20.93 4.65 1.55
CA LYS A 162 20.80 3.32 2.16
C LYS A 162 21.37 3.24 3.58
N ALA A 163 22.39 4.02 3.91
CA ALA A 163 23.00 4.01 5.25
C ALA A 163 22.18 4.74 6.31
N PHE A 164 21.29 5.62 5.86
CA PHE A 164 20.64 6.65 6.67
C PHE A 164 19.13 6.75 6.44
N PHE A 165 18.58 5.78 5.73
CA PHE A 165 17.19 5.73 5.33
C PHE A 165 16.19 5.73 6.49
N ASP A 166 16.60 5.39 7.70
CA ASP A 166 15.77 5.39 8.89
C ASP A 166 15.71 6.77 9.58
N ARG A 167 16.43 7.76 9.06
CA ARG A 167 16.57 9.10 9.65
C ARG A 167 16.02 10.18 8.72
N ASN A 168 15.54 11.28 9.30
CA ASN A 168 15.08 12.43 8.53
C ASN A 168 16.24 13.40 8.24
N GLY A 169 16.26 13.92 7.02
CA GLY A 169 17.33 14.78 6.51
C GLY A 169 16.90 16.23 6.31
N PHE A 170 17.75 17.15 6.74
CA PHE A 170 17.74 18.55 6.37
C PHE A 170 18.79 18.80 5.28
N PHE A 171 18.45 19.57 4.25
CA PHE A 171 19.40 19.98 3.22
C PHE A 171 19.61 21.49 3.23
N SER A 172 20.88 21.91 3.21
CA SER A 172 21.31 23.28 2.95
C SER A 172 22.55 23.30 2.08
N SER A 173 22.89 24.46 1.56
CA SER A 173 24.20 24.73 0.94
C SER A 173 24.91 25.86 1.67
N LEU A 174 26.20 26.04 1.38
CA LEU A 174 26.93 27.22 1.80
C LEU A 174 26.42 28.47 1.07
N PRO A 175 26.50 29.68 1.69
CA PRO A 175 26.01 30.91 1.09
C PRO A 175 26.56 31.19 -0.32
N LEU A 176 27.84 30.92 -0.58
CA LEU A 176 28.40 31.01 -1.93
C LEU A 176 27.66 30.07 -2.90
N TYR A 177 27.56 28.78 -2.57
CA TYR A 177 26.99 27.76 -3.45
C TYR A 177 25.51 28.03 -3.72
N SER A 178 24.75 28.53 -2.74
CA SER A 178 23.36 28.96 -2.95
C SER A 178 23.22 30.05 -4.04
N LYS A 179 24.23 30.90 -4.23
CA LYS A 179 24.23 32.00 -5.20
C LYS A 179 24.74 31.58 -6.58
N ILE A 180 25.84 30.82 -6.62
CA ILE A 180 26.52 30.49 -7.88
C ILE A 180 26.17 29.11 -8.45
N LYS A 181 25.53 28.24 -7.66
CA LYS A 181 25.16 26.86 -7.99
C LYS A 181 23.70 26.55 -7.62
N ALA A 182 22.79 27.49 -7.90
CA ALA A 182 21.39 27.39 -7.47
C ALA A 182 20.66 26.18 -8.08
N LYS A 183 20.92 25.87 -9.37
CA LYS A 183 20.29 24.73 -10.06
C LYS A 183 20.77 23.41 -9.47
N GLU A 184 22.05 23.31 -9.18
CA GLU A 184 22.70 22.16 -8.56
C GLU A 184 22.18 21.94 -7.14
N CYS A 185 22.02 23.01 -6.35
CA CYS A 185 21.40 22.94 -5.03
C CYS A 185 19.97 22.38 -5.10
N GLU A 186 19.19 22.78 -6.11
CA GLU A 186 17.83 22.27 -6.30
C GLU A 186 17.83 20.79 -6.70
N GLU A 187 18.74 20.38 -7.57
CA GLU A 187 18.88 19.00 -8.02
C GLU A 187 19.31 18.06 -6.89
N ILE A 188 20.33 18.45 -6.12
CA ILE A 188 20.76 17.70 -4.93
C ILE A 188 19.63 17.61 -3.92
N ARG A 189 18.90 18.71 -3.70
CA ARG A 189 17.73 18.71 -2.82
C ARG A 189 16.69 17.70 -3.28
N LYS A 190 16.37 17.65 -4.58
CA LYS A 190 15.46 16.65 -5.17
C LYS A 190 15.99 15.23 -4.95
N GLN A 191 17.25 14.96 -5.26
CA GLN A 191 17.83 13.63 -5.09
C GLN A 191 17.86 13.16 -3.64
N ILE A 192 18.21 14.02 -2.67
CA ILE A 192 18.13 13.69 -1.24
C ILE A 192 16.68 13.44 -0.84
N PHE A 193 15.76 14.24 -1.35
CA PHE A 193 14.36 14.16 -1.00
C PHE A 193 13.68 12.90 -1.54
N PHE A 194 13.90 12.56 -2.82
CA PHE A 194 13.37 11.36 -3.46
C PHE A 194 14.17 10.10 -3.09
N GLY A 195 15.49 10.20 -3.04
CA GLY A 195 16.41 9.08 -2.75
C GLY A 195 16.29 8.52 -1.34
N ASN A 196 15.93 9.35 -0.35
CA ASN A 196 15.61 8.85 0.99
C ASN A 196 14.20 8.24 1.09
N LYS A 197 13.28 8.61 0.19
CA LYS A 197 11.86 8.29 0.34
C LYS A 197 11.55 6.81 0.13
N ALA A 198 12.06 6.19 -0.93
CA ALA A 198 11.82 4.76 -1.19
C ALA A 198 12.39 3.87 -0.09
N PRO A 199 13.65 4.05 0.36
CA PRO A 199 14.18 3.36 1.54
C PRO A 199 13.37 3.63 2.83
N GLN A 200 12.91 4.86 3.08
CA GLN A 200 12.04 5.17 4.24
C GLN A 200 10.70 4.44 4.21
N ILE A 201 10.07 4.33 3.04
CA ILE A 201 8.83 3.56 2.84
C ILE A 201 9.11 2.09 3.17
N LEU A 202 10.16 1.51 2.59
CA LEU A 202 10.58 0.14 2.86
C LEU A 202 10.86 -0.09 4.35
N ASN A 203 11.53 0.84 5.04
CA ASN A 203 11.77 0.76 6.48
C ASN A 203 10.48 0.76 7.29
N THR A 204 9.57 1.68 6.96
CA THR A 204 8.27 1.80 7.66
C THR A 204 7.46 0.53 7.46
N GLU A 205 7.39 0.03 6.23
CA GLU A 205 6.74 -1.23 5.90
C GLU A 205 7.39 -2.41 6.63
N MET A 206 8.70 -2.40 6.90
CA MET A 206 9.37 -3.48 7.61
C MET A 206 9.30 -3.42 9.14
N VAL A 207 9.39 -2.22 9.71
CA VAL A 207 9.43 -2.05 11.16
C VAL A 207 8.02 -2.16 11.74
N VAL A 208 7.03 -1.66 11.02
CA VAL A 208 5.64 -1.61 11.47
C VAL A 208 4.76 -2.55 10.65
N GLY A 209 4.85 -2.49 9.31
CA GLY A 209 3.92 -3.17 8.41
C GLY A 209 4.25 -4.63 8.08
N ILE A 210 5.37 -5.18 8.56
CA ILE A 210 5.85 -6.46 8.05
C ILE A 210 5.03 -7.62 8.57
N THR A 211 4.64 -7.53 9.84
CA THR A 211 3.74 -8.49 10.47
C THR A 211 2.39 -8.50 9.75
N ASP A 212 1.84 -7.33 9.44
CA ASP A 212 0.59 -7.23 8.66
C ASP A 212 0.75 -7.86 7.28
N THR A 213 1.83 -7.52 6.58
CA THR A 213 2.11 -8.03 5.24
C THR A 213 2.33 -9.55 5.22
N MET A 214 3.09 -10.09 6.17
CA MET A 214 3.27 -11.54 6.34
C MET A 214 1.96 -12.26 6.62
N LYS A 215 1.18 -11.73 7.58
CA LYS A 215 -0.13 -12.27 7.92
C LYS A 215 -1.04 -12.29 6.69
N ASN A 216 -1.06 -11.18 5.95
CA ASN A 216 -1.81 -11.05 4.70
C ASN A 216 -1.43 -12.16 3.70
N VAL A 217 -0.14 -12.36 3.44
CA VAL A 217 0.32 -13.39 2.49
C VAL A 217 -0.08 -14.79 2.96
N TYR A 218 0.24 -15.16 4.20
CA TYR A 218 -0.02 -16.50 4.72
C TYR A 218 -1.51 -16.83 4.81
N TYR A 219 -2.32 -15.88 5.27
CA TYR A 219 -3.78 -16.03 5.29
C TYR A 219 -4.33 -16.35 3.89
N LYS A 220 -3.88 -15.61 2.86
CA LYS A 220 -4.39 -15.76 1.49
C LYS A 220 -3.88 -17.01 0.80
N LEU A 221 -2.61 -17.40 1.00
CA LEU A 221 -2.09 -18.66 0.45
C LEU A 221 -2.95 -19.86 0.87
N LEU A 222 -3.43 -19.86 2.11
CA LEU A 222 -4.30 -20.93 2.64
C LEU A 222 -5.76 -20.84 2.15
N ARG A 223 -6.23 -19.67 1.66
CA ARG A 223 -7.67 -19.37 1.49
C ARG A 223 -8.05 -18.69 0.18
N MET A 224 -7.19 -18.72 -0.82
CA MET A 224 -7.51 -18.24 -2.17
C MET A 224 -7.96 -19.35 -3.12
N GLU A 225 -8.34 -20.52 -2.59
CA GLU A 225 -9.05 -21.53 -3.37
C GLU A 225 -10.29 -20.90 -4.03
N GLY A 226 -10.50 -21.17 -5.33
CA GLY A 226 -11.56 -20.55 -6.10
C GLY A 226 -11.22 -19.19 -6.71
N ALA A 227 -10.06 -18.59 -6.39
CA ALA A 227 -9.59 -17.40 -7.08
C ALA A 227 -9.16 -17.73 -8.52
N VAL A 228 -9.32 -16.78 -9.43
CA VAL A 228 -8.93 -16.88 -10.84
C VAL A 228 -7.62 -16.12 -11.06
N SER A 229 -6.71 -16.69 -11.86
CA SER A 229 -5.50 -15.95 -12.27
C SER A 229 -5.86 -14.78 -13.19
N PHE A 230 -5.33 -13.59 -12.92
CA PHE A 230 -5.50 -12.44 -13.80
C PHE A 230 -4.95 -12.68 -15.21
N SER A 231 -3.89 -13.49 -15.36
CA SER A 231 -3.31 -13.80 -16.69
C SER A 231 -4.33 -14.43 -17.65
N ALA A 232 -5.38 -15.08 -17.14
CA ALA A 232 -6.47 -15.61 -17.96
C ALA A 232 -7.38 -14.53 -18.58
N LEU A 233 -7.33 -13.30 -18.04
CA LEU A 233 -8.14 -12.15 -18.45
C LEU A 233 -7.38 -11.16 -19.34
N GLU A 234 -6.08 -11.35 -19.54
CA GLU A 234 -5.27 -10.44 -20.37
C GLU A 234 -5.81 -10.34 -21.81
N GLY A 235 -5.91 -9.09 -22.28
CA GLY A 235 -6.37 -8.75 -23.61
C GLY A 235 -7.81 -9.19 -23.94
N LYS A 236 -8.68 -9.40 -22.94
CA LYS A 236 -10.10 -9.79 -23.16
C LYS A 236 -11.07 -8.61 -23.29
N LEU A 237 -10.61 -7.39 -23.09
CA LEU A 237 -11.38 -6.15 -23.19
C LEU A 237 -10.73 -5.18 -24.19
N LYS A 238 -10.31 -5.69 -25.35
CA LYS A 238 -9.58 -4.88 -26.34
C LYS A 238 -10.42 -3.72 -26.83
N ASN A 239 -9.85 -2.52 -26.81
CA ASN A 239 -10.48 -1.27 -27.27
C ASN A 239 -11.77 -0.89 -26.51
N ILE A 240 -11.96 -1.43 -25.31
CA ILE A 240 -13.03 -0.97 -24.41
C ILE A 240 -12.46 0.20 -23.60
N PRO A 241 -13.14 1.35 -23.53
CA PRO A 241 -12.72 2.46 -22.69
C PRO A 241 -12.78 2.06 -21.21
N ALA A 242 -11.73 2.31 -20.44
CA ALA A 242 -11.73 2.15 -18.99
C ALA A 242 -11.90 3.50 -18.30
N LEU A 243 -12.72 3.55 -17.24
CA LEU A 243 -12.86 4.71 -16.36
C LEU A 243 -12.38 4.33 -14.97
N ILE A 244 -11.22 4.87 -14.57
CA ILE A 244 -10.63 4.64 -13.25
C ILE A 244 -11.05 5.79 -12.35
N CYS A 245 -11.80 5.44 -11.30
CA CYS A 245 -12.27 6.39 -10.30
C CYS A 245 -11.39 6.32 -9.05
N GLY A 246 -10.74 7.44 -8.73
CA GLY A 246 -10.08 7.68 -7.46
C GLY A 246 -11.03 8.24 -6.41
N ALA A 247 -10.46 8.72 -5.31
CA ALA A 247 -11.22 9.28 -4.18
C ALA A 247 -10.99 10.77 -3.94
N GLY A 248 -10.42 11.46 -4.93
CA GLY A 248 -10.19 12.90 -4.86
C GLY A 248 -11.51 13.69 -4.80
N PRO A 249 -11.54 14.83 -4.09
CA PRO A 249 -12.74 15.64 -3.95
C PRO A 249 -13.40 16.07 -5.26
N SER A 250 -12.67 16.14 -6.37
CA SER A 250 -13.23 16.54 -7.67
C SER A 250 -14.29 15.56 -8.21
N ILE A 251 -14.33 14.31 -7.73
CA ILE A 251 -15.23 13.29 -8.27
C ILE A 251 -16.71 13.55 -7.96
N SER A 252 -17.02 14.29 -6.89
CA SER A 252 -18.40 14.51 -6.44
C SER A 252 -19.30 15.14 -7.50
N LYS A 253 -18.75 16.05 -8.33
CA LYS A 253 -19.49 16.67 -9.44
C LYS A 253 -19.66 15.75 -10.65
N GLU A 254 -18.85 14.69 -10.75
CA GLU A 254 -18.85 13.76 -11.88
C GLU A 254 -19.79 12.55 -11.67
N ILE A 255 -20.25 12.31 -10.44
CA ILE A 255 -21.12 11.18 -10.07
C ILE A 255 -22.33 10.99 -11.01
N PRO A 256 -23.13 12.03 -11.35
CA PRO A 256 -24.28 11.86 -12.24
C PRO A 256 -23.88 11.34 -13.62
N LEU A 257 -22.76 11.83 -14.15
CA LEU A 257 -22.23 11.45 -15.45
C LEU A 257 -21.63 10.03 -15.41
N ILE A 258 -20.92 9.68 -14.34
CA ILE A 258 -20.42 8.30 -14.14
C ILE A 258 -21.60 7.32 -14.11
N LYS A 259 -22.71 7.67 -13.44
CA LYS A 259 -23.91 6.84 -13.39
C LYS A 259 -24.56 6.64 -14.77
N GLU A 260 -24.54 7.67 -15.61
CA GLU A 260 -25.07 7.62 -16.99
C GLU A 260 -24.22 6.70 -17.90
N TYR A 261 -22.91 6.71 -17.75
CA TYR A 261 -21.98 5.97 -18.63
C TYR A 261 -21.49 4.64 -18.05
N GLN A 262 -21.88 4.26 -16.83
CA GLN A 262 -21.31 3.12 -16.11
C GLN A 262 -21.35 1.80 -16.90
N ASP A 263 -22.38 1.56 -17.72
CA ASP A 263 -22.49 0.33 -18.52
C ASP A 263 -21.70 0.38 -19.85
N LYS A 264 -21.19 1.56 -20.24
CA LYS A 264 -20.48 1.83 -21.51
C LYS A 264 -18.95 1.87 -21.38
N VAL A 265 -18.42 1.75 -20.16
CA VAL A 265 -16.99 1.80 -19.85
C VAL A 265 -16.63 0.73 -18.82
N LEU A 266 -15.39 0.27 -18.82
CA LEU A 266 -14.86 -0.51 -17.70
C LEU A 266 -14.63 0.43 -16.50
N LEU A 267 -15.68 0.59 -15.68
CA LEU A 267 -15.62 1.31 -14.42
C LEU A 267 -14.79 0.56 -13.36
N ILE A 268 -13.65 1.12 -12.96
CA ILE A 268 -12.76 0.56 -11.93
C ILE A 268 -12.74 1.48 -10.70
N GLY A 269 -13.03 0.93 -9.52
CA GLY A 269 -12.83 1.61 -8.24
C GLY A 269 -11.40 1.40 -7.72
N SER A 270 -10.56 2.43 -7.80
CA SER A 270 -9.19 2.39 -7.28
C SER A 270 -9.19 2.64 -5.77
N GLY A 271 -8.95 1.59 -4.95
CA GLY A 271 -8.88 1.71 -3.49
C GLY A 271 -10.11 2.40 -2.90
N THR A 272 -9.93 3.53 -2.22
CA THR A 272 -11.02 4.35 -1.64
C THR A 272 -11.99 4.88 -2.71
N GLY A 273 -11.62 4.94 -3.99
CA GLY A 273 -12.54 5.35 -5.06
C GLY A 273 -13.76 4.45 -5.17
N ALA A 274 -13.62 3.16 -4.83
CA ALA A 274 -14.75 2.23 -4.74
C ALA A 274 -15.76 2.67 -3.66
N ASN A 275 -15.30 3.24 -2.54
CA ASN A 275 -16.19 3.77 -1.50
C ASN A 275 -16.98 4.99 -1.98
N VAL A 276 -16.35 5.87 -2.76
CA VAL A 276 -17.03 7.06 -3.29
C VAL A 276 -18.14 6.69 -4.27
N LEU A 277 -17.86 5.75 -5.17
CA LEU A 277 -18.85 5.23 -6.11
C LEU A 277 -20.02 4.59 -5.36
N THR A 278 -19.73 3.71 -4.41
CA THR A 278 -20.76 2.93 -3.71
C THR A 278 -21.61 3.76 -2.76
N ALA A 279 -21.05 4.79 -2.13
CA ALA A 279 -21.80 5.77 -1.36
C ALA A 279 -22.79 6.57 -2.22
N SER A 280 -22.57 6.62 -3.54
CA SER A 280 -23.43 7.29 -4.51
C SER A 280 -24.37 6.32 -5.25
N GLY A 281 -24.46 5.06 -4.82
CA GLY A 281 -25.26 4.03 -5.47
C GLY A 281 -24.68 3.54 -6.81
N ILE A 282 -23.41 3.82 -7.10
CA ILE A 282 -22.70 3.34 -8.28
C ILE A 282 -21.83 2.14 -7.88
N PHE A 283 -21.93 1.06 -8.63
CA PHE A 283 -21.18 -0.16 -8.36
C PHE A 283 -20.15 -0.35 -9.47
N PRO A 284 -18.83 -0.27 -9.19
CA PRO A 284 -17.83 -0.48 -10.22
C PRO A 284 -17.87 -1.92 -10.74
N HIS A 285 -17.22 -2.15 -11.88
CA HIS A 285 -17.03 -3.47 -12.47
C HIS A 285 -15.87 -4.23 -11.83
N LEU A 286 -14.84 -3.51 -11.38
CA LEU A 286 -13.67 -4.07 -10.69
C LEU A 286 -13.29 -3.19 -9.50
N ILE A 287 -12.80 -3.83 -8.44
CA ILE A 287 -12.18 -3.16 -7.29
C ILE A 287 -10.74 -3.62 -7.16
N MET A 288 -9.85 -2.69 -6.83
CA MET A 288 -8.43 -2.98 -6.59
C MET A 288 -8.14 -3.24 -5.11
N GLY A 289 -7.56 -4.40 -4.81
CA GLY A 289 -7.08 -4.80 -3.50
C GLY A 289 -5.56 -4.83 -3.45
N LEU A 290 -4.94 -3.72 -3.03
CA LEU A 290 -3.48 -3.57 -2.95
C LEU A 290 -2.98 -3.38 -1.52
N ASP A 291 -3.52 -2.40 -0.81
CA ASP A 291 -2.95 -1.92 0.45
C ASP A 291 -3.01 -2.96 1.59
N PRO A 292 -1.91 -3.14 2.36
CA PRO A 292 -1.79 -4.19 3.38
C PRO A 292 -2.45 -3.83 4.72
N THR A 293 -2.86 -2.58 4.91
CA THR A 293 -3.12 -2.02 6.24
C THR A 293 -4.51 -2.37 6.79
N THR A 294 -4.66 -2.24 8.11
CA THR A 294 -5.95 -2.38 8.80
C THR A 294 -6.94 -1.28 8.38
N SER A 295 -6.48 -0.07 8.04
CA SER A 295 -7.34 1.02 7.55
C SER A 295 -8.16 0.62 6.31
N GLN A 296 -7.61 -0.24 5.45
CA GLN A 296 -8.35 -0.75 4.31
C GLN A 296 -9.50 -1.66 4.70
N ALA A 297 -9.38 -2.40 5.80
CA ALA A 297 -10.46 -3.23 6.28
C ALA A 297 -11.67 -2.39 6.67
N SER A 298 -11.47 -1.23 7.31
CA SER A 298 -12.57 -0.30 7.64
C SER A 298 -13.23 0.28 6.41
N ARG A 299 -12.44 0.68 5.41
CA ARG A 299 -12.98 1.13 4.12
C ARG A 299 -13.81 0.04 3.46
N PHE A 300 -13.32 -1.20 3.42
CA PHE A 300 -14.09 -2.32 2.87
C PHE A 300 -15.34 -2.67 3.69
N ARG A 301 -15.35 -2.45 5.01
CA ARG A 301 -16.57 -2.61 5.84
C ARG A 301 -17.65 -1.60 5.46
N ALA A 302 -17.27 -0.35 5.19
CA ALA A 302 -18.18 0.72 4.75
C ALA A 302 -18.49 0.68 3.23
N ASN A 303 -17.84 -0.19 2.47
CA ASN A 303 -18.02 -0.31 1.03
C ASN A 303 -19.25 -1.17 0.71
N ASN A 304 -20.12 -0.70 -0.19
CA ASN A 304 -21.35 -1.43 -0.54
C ASN A 304 -21.22 -2.35 -1.76
N ALA A 305 -20.08 -2.37 -2.45
CA ALA A 305 -19.82 -3.24 -3.60
C ALA A 305 -19.38 -4.65 -3.17
N PHE A 306 -20.25 -5.31 -2.40
CA PHE A 306 -19.95 -6.57 -1.73
C PHE A 306 -19.58 -7.71 -2.69
N GLU A 307 -20.25 -7.77 -3.84
CA GLU A 307 -20.14 -8.87 -4.83
C GLU A 307 -19.39 -8.48 -6.12
N VAL A 308 -18.87 -7.25 -6.20
CA VAL A 308 -18.09 -6.77 -7.36
C VAL A 308 -16.74 -7.50 -7.42
N PRO A 309 -16.26 -8.01 -8.56
CA PRO A 309 -14.97 -8.70 -8.60
C PRO A 309 -13.80 -7.88 -8.03
N LEU A 310 -12.96 -8.54 -7.23
CA LEU A 310 -11.80 -7.96 -6.57
C LEU A 310 -10.51 -8.46 -7.21
N CYS A 311 -9.78 -7.57 -7.88
CA CYS A 311 -8.40 -7.82 -8.30
C CYS A 311 -7.46 -7.54 -7.14
N PHE A 312 -6.80 -8.56 -6.60
CA PHE A 312 -5.98 -8.42 -5.41
C PHE A 312 -4.57 -8.98 -5.57
N LYS A 313 -3.63 -8.41 -4.82
CA LYS A 313 -2.28 -8.95 -4.61
C LYS A 313 -2.13 -9.62 -3.25
N MET A 314 -1.10 -10.45 -3.10
CA MET A 314 -0.79 -11.16 -1.84
C MET A 314 -0.57 -10.23 -0.64
N ARG A 315 -0.15 -8.99 -0.86
CA ARG A 315 0.02 -8.01 0.21
C ARG A 315 -1.29 -7.43 0.75
N PHE A 316 -2.41 -7.51 0.01
CA PHE A 316 -3.68 -6.89 0.38
C PHE A 316 -4.20 -7.32 1.76
N SER A 317 -4.76 -6.39 2.53
CA SER A 317 -5.29 -6.63 3.88
C SER A 317 -6.17 -7.89 3.98
N GLU A 318 -5.80 -8.84 4.84
CA GLU A 318 -6.58 -10.07 5.07
C GLU A 318 -7.98 -9.76 5.61
N ASN A 319 -8.11 -8.73 6.43
CA ASN A 319 -9.40 -8.31 6.98
C ASN A 319 -10.29 -7.70 5.89
N ALA A 320 -9.74 -6.88 4.99
CA ALA A 320 -10.50 -6.38 3.84
C ALA A 320 -10.89 -7.52 2.88
N TYR A 321 -9.98 -8.46 2.65
CA TYR A 321 -10.22 -9.66 1.84
C TYR A 321 -11.35 -10.52 2.41
N LYS A 322 -11.39 -10.73 3.74
CA LYS A 322 -12.46 -11.43 4.48
C LYS A 322 -13.82 -10.75 4.29
N MET A 323 -13.89 -9.42 4.28
CA MET A 323 -15.15 -8.68 4.16
C MET A 323 -15.76 -8.79 2.77
N HIS A 324 -14.92 -8.83 1.73
CA HIS A 324 -15.37 -8.84 0.36
C HIS A 324 -15.87 -10.23 -0.08
N GLN A 325 -17.02 -10.29 -0.74
CA GLN A 325 -17.66 -11.55 -1.15
C GLN A 325 -17.48 -11.86 -2.62
N GLY A 326 -17.33 -10.86 -3.49
CA GLY A 326 -17.25 -11.02 -4.93
C GLY A 326 -16.12 -11.93 -5.42
N PRO A 327 -16.15 -12.28 -6.72
CA PRO A 327 -15.13 -13.12 -7.35
C PRO A 327 -13.72 -12.59 -7.08
N LYS A 328 -12.81 -13.50 -6.74
CA LYS A 328 -11.44 -13.16 -6.37
C LYS A 328 -10.54 -13.35 -7.59
N ILE A 329 -9.87 -12.28 -8.03
CA ILE A 329 -8.96 -12.30 -9.17
C ILE A 329 -7.56 -12.06 -8.62
N TYR A 330 -6.75 -13.11 -8.62
CA TYR A 330 -5.39 -13.03 -8.13
C TYR A 330 -4.50 -12.38 -9.20
N VAL A 331 -3.85 -11.28 -8.82
CA VAL A 331 -2.88 -10.59 -9.66
C VAL A 331 -1.49 -10.88 -9.12
N ARG A 332 -0.65 -11.50 -9.95
CA ARG A 332 0.69 -11.87 -9.56
C ARG A 332 1.65 -10.68 -9.57
N GLY A 333 2.60 -10.70 -8.67
CA GLY A 333 3.59 -9.64 -8.45
C GLY A 333 3.50 -9.15 -7.01
N PHE A 334 4.63 -8.68 -6.49
CA PHE A 334 4.72 -8.26 -5.11
C PHE A 334 5.66 -7.07 -4.94
N GLU A 335 5.15 -6.03 -4.31
CA GLU A 335 5.88 -4.86 -3.89
C GLU A 335 5.92 -4.82 -2.36
N GLY A 336 7.13 -4.72 -1.80
CA GLY A 336 7.35 -4.67 -0.36
C GLY A 336 8.35 -5.73 0.12
N PRO A 337 8.55 -5.83 1.45
CA PRO A 337 9.67 -6.58 2.03
C PRO A 337 9.46 -8.10 2.10
N LEU A 338 8.46 -8.66 1.42
CA LEU A 338 8.16 -10.10 1.48
C LEU A 338 7.74 -10.61 0.10
N ASP A 339 8.69 -10.83 -0.79
CA ASP A 339 8.39 -11.47 -2.07
C ASP A 339 7.99 -12.95 -1.88
N PRO A 340 6.72 -13.35 -2.13
CA PRO A 340 6.27 -14.72 -1.98
C PRO A 340 6.58 -15.58 -3.22
N SER A 341 7.30 -15.07 -4.22
CA SER A 341 7.54 -15.74 -5.50
C SER A 341 8.07 -17.17 -5.37
N TRP A 342 8.88 -17.45 -4.35
CA TRP A 342 9.37 -18.80 -4.07
C TRP A 342 8.24 -19.75 -3.64
N LEU A 343 7.35 -19.31 -2.75
CA LEU A 343 6.17 -20.07 -2.33
C LEU A 343 5.25 -20.29 -3.53
N GLU A 344 5.00 -19.24 -4.31
CA GLU A 344 4.19 -19.33 -5.53
C GLU A 344 4.71 -20.38 -6.49
N LYS A 345 6.02 -20.37 -6.77
CA LYS A 345 6.66 -21.32 -7.67
C LYS A 345 6.48 -22.77 -7.21
N ARG A 346 6.66 -23.05 -5.92
CA ARG A 346 6.45 -24.39 -5.35
C ARG A 346 4.99 -24.84 -5.39
N LEU A 347 4.06 -23.90 -5.33
CA LEU A 347 2.63 -24.15 -5.40
C LEU A 347 2.10 -24.21 -6.83
N GLY A 348 2.96 -24.06 -7.85
CA GLY A 348 2.54 -24.05 -9.25
C GLY A 348 1.77 -22.79 -9.66
N LEU A 349 1.92 -21.70 -8.91
CA LEU A 349 1.32 -20.39 -9.19
C LEU A 349 2.20 -19.50 -10.07
N ASP A 350 3.37 -20.00 -10.49
CA ASP A 350 4.31 -19.28 -11.34
C ASP A 350 3.92 -19.41 -12.82
N ASP A 351 3.31 -18.36 -13.36
CA ASP A 351 3.00 -18.18 -14.78
C ASP A 351 3.97 -17.22 -15.52
N HIS A 352 5.12 -16.94 -14.90
CA HIS A 352 6.13 -15.95 -15.29
C HIS A 352 5.68 -14.50 -15.57
N ASN A 353 4.41 -14.14 -15.30
CA ASN A 353 3.87 -12.83 -15.66
C ASN A 353 3.59 -11.97 -14.40
N THR A 354 4.64 -11.35 -13.87
CA THR A 354 4.51 -10.41 -12.75
C THR A 354 4.02 -9.05 -13.24
N ILE A 355 2.97 -8.54 -12.59
CA ILE A 355 2.35 -7.27 -12.94
C ILE A 355 2.75 -6.23 -11.89
N PRO A 356 3.40 -5.10 -12.26
CA PRO A 356 3.77 -4.07 -11.30
C PRO A 356 2.52 -3.33 -10.77
N SER A 357 2.55 -2.90 -9.51
CA SER A 357 1.46 -2.08 -8.94
C SER A 357 1.74 -0.58 -8.91
N GLY A 358 2.98 -0.15 -9.16
CA GLY A 358 3.40 1.20 -8.85
C GLY A 358 3.32 1.48 -7.33
N ILE A 359 3.06 2.73 -6.95
CA ILE A 359 3.03 3.15 -5.53
C ILE A 359 1.62 3.35 -4.97
N SER A 360 0.59 3.29 -5.82
CA SER A 360 -0.80 3.60 -5.48
C SER A 360 -1.77 2.59 -6.09
N SER A 361 -2.98 2.51 -5.53
CA SER A 361 -4.06 1.74 -6.15
C SER A 361 -4.43 2.25 -7.55
N SER A 362 -4.18 3.53 -7.84
CA SER A 362 -4.44 4.15 -9.14
C SER A 362 -3.48 3.66 -10.20
N ASN A 363 -2.17 3.63 -9.89
CA ASN A 363 -1.16 3.06 -10.79
C ASN A 363 -1.49 1.59 -11.07
N PHE A 364 -1.87 0.84 -10.03
CA PHE A 364 -2.28 -0.54 -10.19
C PHE A 364 -3.52 -0.70 -11.08
N ALA A 365 -4.53 0.17 -10.91
CA ALA A 365 -5.72 0.16 -11.77
C ALA A 365 -5.38 0.47 -13.25
N ILE A 366 -4.44 1.38 -13.50
CA ILE A 366 -3.98 1.72 -14.87
C ILE A 366 -3.32 0.49 -15.51
N GLU A 367 -2.39 -0.15 -14.80
CA GLU A 367 -1.74 -1.38 -15.26
C GLU A 367 -2.79 -2.47 -15.57
N ILE A 368 -3.76 -2.69 -14.66
CA ILE A 368 -4.82 -3.69 -14.86
C ILE A 368 -5.66 -3.36 -16.10
N ALA A 369 -6.11 -2.11 -16.27
CA ALA A 369 -6.88 -1.72 -17.44
C ALA A 369 -6.07 -1.90 -18.74
N TYR A 370 -4.79 -1.52 -18.73
CA TYR A 370 -3.88 -1.72 -19.86
C TYR A 370 -3.76 -3.21 -20.23
N ARG A 371 -3.50 -4.08 -19.24
CA ARG A 371 -3.34 -5.52 -19.44
C ARG A 371 -4.62 -6.21 -19.91
N LEU A 372 -5.79 -5.70 -19.52
CA LEU A 372 -7.07 -6.17 -20.07
C LEU A 372 -7.25 -5.78 -21.55
N GLY A 373 -6.43 -4.87 -22.08
CA GLY A 373 -6.48 -4.36 -23.45
C GLY A 373 -7.31 -3.08 -23.61
N CYS A 374 -7.67 -2.42 -22.51
CA CYS A 374 -8.52 -1.23 -22.55
C CYS A 374 -7.80 -0.06 -23.21
N ASN A 375 -8.50 0.65 -24.08
CA ASN A 375 -8.01 1.87 -24.73
C ASN A 375 -9.21 2.71 -25.19
N PRO A 376 -9.35 3.98 -24.78
CA PRO A 376 -8.49 4.73 -23.83
C PRO A 376 -8.67 4.33 -22.36
N ILE A 377 -7.76 4.80 -21.50
CA ILE A 377 -7.90 4.79 -20.04
C ILE A 377 -8.19 6.23 -19.57
N ILE A 378 -9.32 6.44 -18.91
CA ILE A 378 -9.81 7.74 -18.45
C ILE A 378 -9.71 7.80 -16.93
N LEU A 379 -9.12 8.86 -16.40
CA LEU A 379 -8.89 9.06 -14.96
C LEU A 379 -9.85 10.11 -14.40
N ALA A 380 -10.62 9.78 -13.37
CA ALA A 380 -11.53 10.71 -12.69
C ALA A 380 -11.37 10.64 -11.17
N GLY A 381 -11.29 11.80 -10.50
CA GLY A 381 -11.10 11.85 -9.05
C GLY A 381 -9.72 11.39 -8.60
N ILE A 382 -8.71 11.51 -9.46
CA ILE A 382 -7.30 11.22 -9.14
C ILE A 382 -6.60 12.58 -8.94
N ASP A 383 -7.05 13.33 -7.94
CA ASP A 383 -6.71 14.75 -7.78
C ASP A 383 -5.23 14.96 -7.47
N MET A 384 -4.62 14.06 -6.70
CA MET A 384 -3.22 14.20 -6.23
C MET A 384 -2.97 15.56 -5.57
N ALA A 385 -4.01 16.13 -4.97
CA ALA A 385 -4.03 17.44 -4.34
C ALA A 385 -5.11 17.49 -3.25
N TYR A 386 -4.89 18.35 -2.25
CA TYR A 386 -5.90 18.73 -1.28
C TYR A 386 -6.79 19.83 -1.85
N LYS A 387 -8.09 19.75 -1.54
CA LYS A 387 -9.07 20.81 -1.81
C LYS A 387 -9.70 21.24 -0.50
N ASP A 388 -9.61 22.53 -0.16
CA ASP A 388 -10.10 23.08 1.11
C ASP A 388 -9.59 22.31 2.35
N ASN A 389 -8.31 21.91 2.33
CA ASN A 389 -7.66 21.02 3.31
C ASN A 389 -8.28 19.62 3.47
N LYS A 390 -9.15 19.20 2.54
CA LYS A 390 -9.73 17.86 2.50
C LYS A 390 -9.05 17.01 1.43
N ARG A 391 -8.83 15.74 1.78
CA ARG A 391 -8.29 14.70 0.89
C ARG A 391 -9.40 13.89 0.19
N TYR A 392 -10.58 13.83 0.78
CA TYR A 392 -11.72 13.02 0.31
C TYR A 392 -13.00 13.88 0.29
N PRO A 393 -14.04 13.48 -0.48
CA PRO A 393 -15.38 14.03 -0.37
C PRO A 393 -15.96 13.93 1.05
N GLU A 394 -16.87 14.83 1.43
CA GLU A 394 -17.46 14.91 2.79
C GLU A 394 -18.25 13.66 3.21
N ASN A 395 -18.70 12.88 2.24
CA ASN A 395 -19.54 11.71 2.39
C ASN A 395 -18.76 10.39 2.52
N ILE A 396 -17.43 10.45 2.64
CA ILE A 396 -16.58 9.28 2.93
C ILE A 396 -16.33 9.20 4.43
N ALA A 397 -17.10 8.36 5.12
CA ALA A 397 -16.95 8.11 6.55
C ALA A 397 -16.17 6.81 6.81
N ALA A 398 -15.31 6.81 7.83
CA ALA A 398 -14.69 5.60 8.37
C ALA A 398 -15.72 4.75 9.13
N HIS A 399 -15.55 3.41 9.10
CA HIS A 399 -16.37 2.53 9.91
C HIS A 399 -15.98 2.66 11.40
N PRO A 400 -16.94 2.77 12.35
CA PRO A 400 -16.70 3.01 13.77
C PRO A 400 -15.81 1.96 14.46
N GLY A 401 -15.83 0.72 14.00
CA GLY A 401 -14.99 -0.36 14.53
C GLY A 401 -13.50 -0.28 14.18
N ASP A 402 -12.98 0.88 13.74
CA ASP A 402 -11.55 1.07 13.41
C ASP A 402 -10.99 2.37 14.02
N LYS A 403 -10.03 2.19 14.93
CA LYS A 403 -9.40 3.22 15.78
C LYS A 403 -8.43 4.13 15.03
N ASN A 404 -7.85 3.66 13.93
CA ASN A 404 -6.74 4.34 13.26
C ASN A 404 -7.23 5.45 12.34
N ILE A 405 -8.35 5.25 11.65
CA ILE A 405 -8.87 6.25 10.69
C ILE A 405 -9.53 7.42 11.40
N VAL A 406 -10.27 7.18 12.49
CA VAL A 406 -10.87 8.27 13.30
C VAL A 406 -9.78 9.14 13.93
N ARG A 407 -8.60 8.58 14.22
CA ARG A 407 -7.42 9.33 14.69
C ARG A 407 -6.62 9.97 13.56
N GLU A 408 -6.51 9.35 12.39
CA GLU A 408 -5.87 9.96 11.21
C GLU A 408 -6.66 11.15 10.64
N GLU A 409 -8.00 11.10 10.72
CA GLU A 409 -8.87 12.22 10.32
C GLU A 409 -8.68 13.44 11.24
N TRP A 410 -8.21 13.27 12.49
CA TRP A 410 -8.09 14.35 13.48
C TRP A 410 -6.68 14.57 14.07
N GLY A 411 -5.71 13.76 13.68
CA GLY A 411 -4.36 13.73 14.26
C GLY A 411 -3.30 13.60 13.19
N ALA A 412 -3.02 14.70 12.50
CA ALA A 412 -1.94 14.75 11.52
C ALA A 412 -0.59 14.44 12.20
N LYS A 413 0.05 13.32 11.83
CA LYS A 413 1.49 13.40 11.52
C LYS A 413 1.60 14.58 10.56
N ARG A 414 2.38 15.62 10.90
CA ARG A 414 2.64 16.75 10.01
C ARG A 414 3.32 16.22 8.74
N GLU A 415 2.54 15.77 7.78
CA GLU A 415 3.02 15.49 6.44
C GLU A 415 3.50 16.82 5.86
N THR A 416 4.70 16.84 5.29
CA THR A 416 5.22 18.01 4.60
C THR A 416 4.38 18.21 3.34
N LEU A 417 3.49 19.20 3.36
CA LEU A 417 2.71 19.61 2.20
C LEU A 417 3.55 20.56 1.34
N PHE A 418 3.30 20.54 0.04
CA PHE A 418 3.95 21.38 -0.96
C PHE A 418 2.90 22.21 -1.71
N GLU A 419 3.21 23.47 -1.95
CA GLU A 419 2.47 24.31 -2.87
C GLU A 419 2.99 24.04 -4.29
N TYR A 420 2.08 23.66 -5.19
CA TYR A 420 2.35 23.54 -6.61
C TYR A 420 1.57 24.63 -7.36
N LYS A 421 2.27 25.42 -8.17
CA LYS A 421 1.66 26.48 -8.98
C LYS A 421 1.38 25.95 -10.38
N LYS A 422 0.10 25.82 -10.73
CA LYS A 422 -0.37 25.43 -12.06
C LYS A 422 -0.07 26.53 -13.09
N ASN A 423 -0.10 26.15 -14.38
CA ASN A 423 0.09 27.06 -15.51
C ASN A 423 -0.96 28.19 -15.57
N ASP A 424 -2.17 27.93 -15.07
CA ASP A 424 -3.24 28.94 -14.95
C ASP A 424 -3.06 29.88 -13.73
N GLY A 425 -1.96 29.72 -12.98
CA GLY A 425 -1.62 30.51 -11.81
C GLY A 425 -2.24 30.03 -10.49
N LYS A 426 -3.12 29.01 -10.50
CA LYS A 426 -3.70 28.46 -9.27
C LYS A 426 -2.66 27.69 -8.48
N ILE A 427 -2.76 27.79 -7.15
CA ILE A 427 -1.91 27.04 -6.23
C ILE A 427 -2.72 25.85 -5.71
N ILE A 428 -2.13 24.66 -5.77
CA ILE A 428 -2.68 23.44 -5.17
C ILE A 428 -1.73 22.96 -4.08
N LEU A 429 -2.28 22.41 -3.00
CA LEU A 429 -1.52 21.76 -1.96
C LEU A 429 -1.40 20.26 -2.29
N THR A 430 -0.19 19.74 -2.36
CA THR A 430 0.10 18.34 -2.69
C THR A 430 1.15 17.76 -1.74
N LYS A 431 1.51 16.49 -1.92
CA LYS A 431 2.54 15.79 -1.16
C LYS A 431 3.46 14.97 -2.06
N THR A 432 4.62 14.59 -1.55
CA THR A 432 5.63 13.83 -2.30
C THR A 432 5.08 12.58 -2.95
N ASP A 433 4.29 11.79 -2.22
CA ASP A 433 3.77 10.52 -2.72
C ASP A 433 2.93 10.74 -3.98
N TRP A 434 2.17 11.84 -4.04
CA TRP A 434 1.33 12.20 -5.19
C TRP A 434 2.14 12.76 -6.36
N LEU A 435 3.23 13.48 -6.10
CA LEU A 435 4.16 13.88 -7.16
C LEU A 435 4.81 12.65 -7.82
N ILE A 436 5.22 11.65 -7.02
CA ILE A 436 5.76 10.41 -7.55
C ILE A 436 4.66 9.62 -8.30
N GLU A 437 3.43 9.61 -7.81
CA GLU A 437 2.29 8.95 -8.47
C GLU A 437 2.06 9.53 -9.87
N ALA A 438 2.06 10.86 -10.00
CA ALA A 438 1.95 11.55 -11.28
C ALA A 438 3.12 11.24 -12.23
N LEU A 439 4.36 11.22 -11.72
CA LEU A 439 5.54 10.86 -12.52
C LEU A 439 5.44 9.44 -13.07
N ILE A 440 5.03 8.46 -12.25
CA ILE A 440 4.85 7.07 -12.70
C ILE A 440 3.78 6.98 -13.79
N ILE A 441 2.70 7.77 -13.71
CA ILE A 441 1.67 7.79 -14.78
C ILE A 441 2.24 8.40 -16.07
N SER A 442 3.01 9.48 -15.96
CA SER A 442 3.71 10.11 -17.09
C SER A 442 4.67 9.13 -17.78
N ASP A 443 5.53 8.46 -17.00
CA ASP A 443 6.50 7.48 -17.50
C ASP A 443 5.78 6.29 -18.15
N PHE A 444 4.66 5.86 -17.57
CA PHE A 444 3.83 4.80 -18.14
C PHE A 444 3.23 5.20 -19.50
N GLN A 445 2.69 6.42 -19.64
CA GLN A 445 2.19 6.92 -20.92
C GLN A 445 3.30 7.01 -21.98
N GLU A 446 4.51 7.40 -21.60
CA GLU A 446 5.66 7.47 -22.50
C GLU A 446 6.14 6.09 -22.94
N ALA A 447 6.14 5.12 -22.04
CA ALA A 447 6.50 3.73 -22.34
C ALA A 447 5.46 3.02 -23.24
N HIS A 448 4.22 3.51 -23.26
CA HIS A 448 3.09 2.92 -23.99
C HIS A 448 2.44 3.93 -24.95
N PRO A 449 3.11 4.34 -26.05
CA PRO A 449 2.61 5.35 -26.97
C PRO A 449 1.34 4.94 -27.74
N GLU A 450 1.02 3.64 -27.80
CA GLU A 450 -0.22 3.10 -28.37
C GLU A 450 -1.44 3.31 -27.47
N LEU A 451 -1.22 3.48 -26.17
CA LEU A 451 -2.25 3.68 -25.17
C LEU A 451 -2.56 5.17 -25.04
N LYS A 452 -3.86 5.51 -24.97
CA LYS A 452 -4.28 6.87 -24.65
C LYS A 452 -4.76 6.94 -23.21
N ILE A 453 -3.95 7.53 -22.33
CA ILE A 453 -4.37 7.93 -20.99
C ILE A 453 -4.92 9.35 -21.04
N ILE A 454 -6.07 9.56 -20.42
CA ILE A 454 -6.79 10.84 -20.37
C ILE A 454 -7.00 11.23 -18.91
N ASN A 455 -6.40 12.34 -18.49
CA ASN A 455 -6.67 12.93 -17.19
C ASN A 455 -7.93 13.81 -17.25
N SER A 456 -9.03 13.34 -16.66
CA SER A 456 -10.26 14.13 -16.50
C SER A 456 -10.36 14.85 -15.16
N THR A 457 -9.28 14.84 -14.37
CA THR A 457 -9.21 15.48 -13.06
C THR A 457 -8.58 16.88 -13.15
N LEU A 458 -9.25 17.79 -13.83
CA LEU A 458 -8.69 19.11 -14.21
C LEU A 458 -8.42 20.07 -13.03
N GLU A 459 -9.05 19.83 -11.87
CA GLU A 459 -8.81 20.61 -10.65
C GLU A 459 -7.58 20.13 -9.86
N GLY A 460 -7.09 18.93 -10.17
CA GLY A 460 -5.95 18.30 -9.49
C GLY A 460 -4.59 18.73 -10.03
N LEU A 461 -3.58 17.96 -9.64
CA LEU A 461 -2.22 18.03 -10.16
C LEU A 461 -2.22 17.60 -11.64
N PRO A 462 -1.67 18.42 -12.56
CA PRO A 462 -1.49 18.00 -13.94
C PRO A 462 -0.48 16.84 -14.02
N ILE A 463 -0.68 15.95 -14.98
CA ILE A 463 0.20 14.81 -15.23
C ILE A 463 0.94 15.10 -16.53
N ASP A 464 2.27 15.17 -16.48
CA ASP A 464 3.07 15.44 -17.67
C ASP A 464 2.83 14.38 -18.75
N LYS A 465 2.91 14.77 -20.03
CA LYS A 465 2.70 13.90 -21.22
C LYS A 465 1.32 13.22 -21.34
N VAL A 466 0.40 13.44 -20.41
CA VAL A 466 -0.96 12.89 -20.42
C VAL A 466 -1.97 13.96 -20.87
N LEU A 467 -2.91 13.58 -21.72
CA LEU A 467 -3.94 14.50 -22.24
C LEU A 467 -4.93 14.89 -21.12
N GLU A 468 -5.11 16.19 -20.90
CA GLU A 468 -6.19 16.72 -20.06
C GLU A 468 -7.46 16.97 -20.88
N LEU A 469 -8.59 16.37 -20.49
CA LEU A 469 -9.88 16.52 -21.17
C LEU A 469 -11.04 16.42 -20.16
N PRO A 470 -12.08 17.28 -20.23
CA PRO A 470 -13.25 17.15 -19.35
C PRO A 470 -13.91 15.78 -19.47
N LEU A 471 -14.35 15.19 -18.35
CA LEU A 471 -14.88 13.82 -18.32
C LEU A 471 -16.04 13.61 -19.31
N LYS A 472 -16.94 14.59 -19.41
CA LYS A 472 -18.07 14.57 -20.35
C LYS A 472 -17.64 14.49 -21.80
N GLU A 473 -16.56 15.17 -22.18
CA GLU A 473 -16.04 15.16 -23.54
C GLU A 473 -15.33 13.84 -23.82
N ALA A 474 -14.51 13.35 -22.88
CA ALA A 474 -13.86 12.05 -22.98
C ALA A 474 -14.89 10.91 -23.16
N LEU A 475 -15.91 10.84 -22.30
CA LEU A 475 -16.92 9.78 -22.37
C LEU A 475 -17.72 9.86 -23.67
N LYS A 476 -18.13 11.05 -24.12
CA LYS A 476 -18.83 11.21 -25.40
C LYS A 476 -17.98 10.78 -26.60
N GLN A 477 -16.68 11.04 -26.56
CA GLN A 477 -15.79 10.75 -27.68
C GLN A 477 -15.46 9.27 -27.81
N PHE A 478 -15.38 8.54 -26.68
CA PHE A 478 -14.77 7.20 -26.65
C PHE A 478 -15.72 6.06 -26.26
N THR A 479 -17.01 6.32 -26.03
CA THR A 479 -18.00 5.28 -25.69
C THR A 479 -18.99 5.03 -26.82
N SER A 480 -19.59 3.84 -26.86
CA SER A 480 -20.66 3.47 -27.78
C SER A 480 -21.90 2.96 -27.03
N ASP A 481 -23.06 2.98 -27.69
CA ASP A 481 -24.35 2.61 -27.08
C ASP A 481 -24.58 1.09 -26.97
N ASP A 482 -23.80 0.26 -27.67
CA ASP A 482 -24.03 -1.19 -27.80
C ASP A 482 -23.26 -2.08 -26.79
N GLN A 483 -22.71 -1.50 -25.71
CA GLN A 483 -21.89 -2.25 -24.75
C GLN A 483 -22.67 -2.64 -23.49
N GLU A 484 -22.73 -3.95 -23.21
CA GLU A 484 -23.27 -4.51 -21.96
C GLU A 484 -22.12 -5.13 -21.15
N LEU A 485 -21.34 -4.27 -20.49
CA LEU A 485 -20.04 -4.69 -19.95
C LEU A 485 -20.14 -5.51 -18.67
N PHE A 486 -21.09 -5.22 -17.78
CA PHE A 486 -21.20 -5.91 -16.49
C PHE A 486 -21.36 -7.43 -16.64
N VAL A 487 -22.32 -7.86 -17.47
CA VAL A 487 -22.58 -9.30 -17.68
C VAL A 487 -21.44 -9.94 -18.45
N PHE A 488 -20.88 -9.24 -19.44
CA PHE A 488 -19.75 -9.72 -20.21
C PHE A 488 -18.52 -9.98 -19.32
N LEU A 489 -18.12 -9.01 -18.50
CA LEU A 489 -16.99 -9.16 -17.58
C LEU A 489 -17.25 -10.28 -16.58
N HIS A 490 -18.47 -10.36 -16.05
CA HIS A 490 -18.82 -11.40 -15.10
C HIS A 490 -18.72 -12.81 -15.71
N ALA A 491 -19.28 -12.99 -16.90
CA ALA A 491 -19.18 -14.23 -17.68
C ALA A 491 -17.72 -14.55 -18.03
N LEU A 492 -16.91 -13.53 -18.36
CA LEU A 492 -15.48 -13.68 -18.63
C LEU A 492 -14.70 -14.18 -17.41
N ILE A 493 -15.09 -13.78 -16.20
CA ILE A 493 -14.43 -14.19 -14.95
C ILE A 493 -14.89 -15.59 -14.53
N LEU A 494 -16.21 -15.83 -14.46
CA LEU A 494 -16.76 -17.09 -13.95
C LEU A 494 -16.44 -18.32 -14.81
N ARG A 495 -16.11 -18.13 -16.10
CA ARG A 495 -15.70 -19.24 -16.98
C ARG A 495 -14.25 -19.67 -16.80
N GLN A 496 -13.43 -18.86 -16.13
CA GLN A 496 -12.02 -19.19 -15.98
C GLN A 496 -11.89 -20.32 -14.96
N ALA A 497 -11.02 -21.28 -15.26
CA ALA A 497 -10.66 -22.27 -14.28
C ALA A 497 -10.06 -21.55 -13.06
N PRO A 498 -10.52 -21.87 -11.83
CA PRO A 498 -9.83 -21.44 -10.62
C PRO A 498 -8.36 -21.87 -10.64
N LEU A 499 -7.53 -21.15 -9.89
CA LEU A 499 -6.16 -21.54 -9.63
C LEU A 499 -6.14 -22.99 -9.15
N SER A 500 -5.31 -23.82 -9.79
CA SER A 500 -5.16 -25.23 -9.44
C SER A 500 -4.36 -25.35 -8.14
N LEU A 501 -5.07 -25.23 -7.03
CA LEU A 501 -4.51 -25.23 -5.68
C LEU A 501 -4.96 -26.48 -4.94
N ASP A 502 -4.04 -27.43 -4.75
CA ASP A 502 -4.28 -28.55 -3.84
C ASP A 502 -4.05 -28.09 -2.40
N LYS A 503 -5.10 -28.18 -1.57
CA LYS A 503 -5.07 -27.81 -0.15
C LYS A 503 -3.99 -28.56 0.62
N ASN A 504 -3.83 -29.86 0.34
CA ASN A 504 -2.84 -30.67 1.03
C ASN A 504 -1.42 -30.25 0.66
N HIS A 505 -1.16 -30.03 -0.63
CA HIS A 505 0.10 -29.49 -1.12
C HIS A 505 0.43 -28.11 -0.52
N ILE A 506 -0.54 -27.19 -0.45
CA ILE A 506 -0.36 -25.89 0.22
C ILE A 506 0.03 -26.08 1.68
N LEU A 507 -0.76 -26.85 2.44
CA LEU A 507 -0.54 -27.04 3.86
C LEU A 507 0.81 -27.71 4.14
N ASN A 508 1.20 -28.70 3.34
CA ASN A 508 2.50 -29.37 3.45
C ASN A 508 3.65 -28.41 3.14
N THR A 509 3.52 -27.61 2.08
CA THR A 509 4.53 -26.61 1.69
C THR A 509 4.71 -25.56 2.79
N ILE A 510 3.61 -25.09 3.38
CA ILE A 510 3.62 -24.13 4.49
C ILE A 510 4.21 -24.76 5.76
N LYS A 511 3.89 -26.01 6.09
CA LYS A 511 4.48 -26.72 7.24
C LYS A 511 5.99 -26.94 7.08
N GLU A 512 6.45 -27.25 5.88
CA GLU A 512 7.88 -27.34 5.56
C GLU A 512 8.57 -25.97 5.69
N TRP A 513 7.92 -24.90 5.23
CA TRP A 513 8.39 -23.53 5.42
C TRP A 513 8.53 -23.19 6.91
N LEU A 514 7.49 -23.44 7.72
CA LEU A 514 7.52 -23.26 9.19
C LEU A 514 8.69 -24.02 9.83
N LYS A 515 8.87 -25.30 9.48
CA LYS A 515 9.98 -26.10 10.00
C LYS A 515 11.33 -25.46 9.67
N SER A 516 11.51 -24.99 8.43
CA SER A 516 12.75 -24.34 8.01
C SER A 516 13.00 -23.00 8.71
N LEU A 517 11.95 -22.23 9.03
CA LEU A 517 12.06 -21.00 9.83
C LEU A 517 12.50 -21.29 11.26
N ASN A 518 11.91 -22.29 11.90
CA ASN A 518 12.30 -22.72 13.24
C ASN A 518 13.75 -23.21 13.27
N GLU A 519 14.19 -23.93 12.24
CA GLU A 519 15.59 -24.35 12.10
C GLU A 519 16.53 -23.14 11.94
N ILE A 520 16.17 -22.12 11.16
CA ILE A 520 16.97 -20.88 11.06
C ILE A 520 17.08 -20.21 12.42
N ALA A 521 15.97 -20.04 13.13
CA ALA A 521 15.95 -19.39 14.44
C ALA A 521 16.86 -20.12 15.43
N GLU A 522 16.82 -21.46 15.46
CA GLU A 522 17.68 -22.26 16.34
C GLU A 522 19.16 -22.14 15.95
N GLN A 523 19.50 -22.29 14.67
CA GLN A 523 20.89 -22.27 14.20
C GLN A 523 21.52 -20.89 14.36
N THR A 524 20.81 -19.83 13.94
CA THR A 524 21.33 -18.45 14.03
C THR A 524 21.50 -18.00 15.49
N LYS A 525 20.60 -18.38 16.39
CA LYS A 525 20.76 -18.17 17.83
C LYS A 525 22.02 -18.85 18.37
N ALA A 526 22.18 -20.15 18.09
CA ALA A 526 23.33 -20.91 18.55
C ALA A 526 24.66 -20.32 18.05
N PHE A 527 24.68 -19.82 16.81
CA PHE A 527 25.86 -19.18 16.23
C PHE A 527 26.14 -17.82 16.84
N ALA A 528 25.11 -17.01 17.10
CA ALA A 528 25.25 -15.74 17.81
C ALA A 528 25.90 -15.96 19.18
N GLU A 529 25.37 -16.89 19.98
CA GLU A 529 25.89 -17.25 21.31
C GLU A 529 27.33 -17.79 21.25
N GLU A 530 27.66 -18.63 20.26
CA GLU A 530 29.02 -19.13 20.10
C GLU A 530 30.00 -18.03 19.67
N ILE A 531 29.61 -17.13 18.77
CA ILE A 531 30.45 -15.99 18.38
C ILE A 531 30.72 -15.12 19.60
N GLU A 532 29.70 -14.85 20.43
CA GLU A 532 29.85 -14.13 21.69
C GLU A 532 30.84 -14.80 22.66
N SER A 533 30.92 -16.13 22.64
CA SER A 533 31.87 -16.89 23.47
C SER A 533 33.34 -16.78 23.04
N PHE A 534 33.62 -16.38 21.79
CA PHE A 534 35.00 -16.27 21.32
C PHE A 534 35.75 -15.08 21.97
N SER A 535 36.97 -15.35 22.43
CA SER A 535 37.90 -14.36 22.95
C SER A 535 38.55 -13.55 21.83
N ILE A 536 38.75 -12.25 22.09
CA ILE A 536 39.45 -11.32 21.22
C ILE A 536 40.87 -11.13 21.73
N LYS A 537 41.84 -10.99 20.81
CA LYS A 537 43.24 -10.74 21.14
C LYS A 537 43.72 -9.44 20.50
N ARG A 538 44.63 -8.75 21.17
CA ARG A 538 45.39 -7.66 20.55
C ARG A 538 46.09 -8.16 19.27
N GLY A 539 45.92 -7.48 18.14
CA GLY A 539 46.42 -7.92 16.84
C GLY A 539 45.49 -8.83 16.02
N SER A 540 44.40 -9.36 16.58
CA SER A 540 43.56 -10.35 15.89
C SER A 540 42.08 -10.24 16.23
N PHE A 541 41.22 -10.45 15.22
CA PHE A 541 39.77 -10.44 15.41
C PHE A 541 39.29 -11.52 16.41
N PHE A 542 39.97 -12.67 16.45
CA PHE A 542 39.76 -13.75 17.42
C PHE A 542 41.09 -14.38 17.85
N GLU A 543 41.18 -14.96 19.05
CA GLU A 543 42.39 -15.69 19.49
C GLU A 543 42.81 -16.85 18.57
N ASN A 544 41.84 -17.48 17.87
CA ASN A 544 42.06 -18.57 16.91
C ASN A 544 41.37 -18.29 15.57
N GLU A 545 41.77 -17.20 14.90
CA GLU A 545 41.05 -16.62 13.77
C GLU A 545 40.76 -17.60 12.61
N GLU A 546 41.72 -18.45 12.20
CA GLU A 546 41.50 -19.43 11.13
C GLU A 546 40.42 -20.46 11.49
N LYS A 547 40.49 -20.99 12.72
CA LYS A 547 39.51 -21.97 13.23
C LYS A 547 38.12 -21.35 13.34
N VAL A 548 38.03 -20.09 13.75
CA VAL A 548 36.75 -19.37 13.80
C VAL A 548 36.21 -19.10 12.39
N LYS A 549 37.06 -18.68 11.45
CA LYS A 549 36.67 -18.51 10.03
C LYS A 549 36.15 -19.81 9.41
N GLU A 550 36.81 -20.94 9.68
CA GLU A 550 36.37 -22.25 9.20
C GLU A 550 35.01 -22.63 9.78
N LYS A 551 34.81 -22.41 11.09
CA LYS A 551 33.50 -22.60 11.74
C LYS A 551 32.40 -21.72 11.13
N LEU A 552 32.66 -20.42 10.98
CA LEU A 552 31.72 -19.47 10.37
C LEU A 552 31.35 -19.88 8.94
N LYS A 553 32.33 -20.35 8.15
CA LYS A 553 32.08 -20.89 6.82
C LYS A 553 31.19 -22.14 6.87
N GLY A 554 31.45 -23.05 7.81
CA GLY A 554 30.60 -24.22 8.04
C GLY A 554 29.14 -23.83 8.37
N TYR A 555 28.96 -22.77 9.15
CA TYR A 555 27.64 -22.22 9.48
C TYR A 555 26.93 -21.60 8.29
N ASP A 556 27.62 -20.81 7.49
CA ASP A 556 27.05 -20.27 6.25
C ASP A 556 26.61 -21.39 5.30
N GLU A 557 27.41 -22.46 5.16
CA GLU A 557 27.04 -23.60 4.33
C GLU A 557 25.83 -24.36 4.90
N LYS A 558 25.76 -24.53 6.23
CA LYS A 558 24.60 -25.15 6.89
C LYS A 558 23.33 -24.33 6.69
N LEU A 559 23.39 -23.00 6.91
CA LEU A 559 22.25 -22.11 6.74
C LEU A 559 21.78 -22.09 5.28
N LYS A 560 22.68 -22.07 4.29
CA LYS A 560 22.32 -22.12 2.86
C LYS A 560 21.53 -23.36 2.46
N GLN A 561 21.69 -24.48 3.19
CA GLN A 561 20.93 -25.70 2.96
C GLN A 561 19.49 -25.63 3.51
N ILE A 562 19.24 -24.72 4.46
CA ILE A 562 17.89 -24.51 5.00
C ILE A 562 17.07 -23.74 3.98
N ILE A 563 15.97 -24.34 3.53
CA ILE A 563 15.14 -23.87 2.41
C ILE A 563 14.78 -22.38 2.49
N ALA A 564 14.36 -21.90 3.66
CA ALA A 564 13.95 -20.51 3.84
C ALA A 564 15.10 -19.50 3.85
N PHE A 565 16.32 -19.90 4.24
CA PHE A 565 17.39 -18.95 4.52
C PHE A 565 17.88 -18.19 3.28
N PRO A 566 18.11 -18.82 2.10
CA PRO A 566 18.45 -18.07 0.90
C PRO A 566 17.41 -17.01 0.52
N GLN A 567 16.13 -17.28 0.78
CA GLN A 567 15.04 -16.35 0.48
C GLN A 567 15.03 -15.18 1.46
N LEU A 568 15.10 -15.45 2.77
CA LEU A 568 15.22 -14.41 3.79
C LEU A 568 16.48 -13.56 3.56
N LYS A 569 17.62 -14.19 3.26
CA LYS A 569 18.88 -13.49 2.98
C LYS A 569 18.75 -12.58 1.76
N LYS A 570 18.15 -13.04 0.65
CA LYS A 570 17.92 -12.21 -0.54
C LYS A 570 17.10 -10.96 -0.19
N ILE A 571 16.04 -11.12 0.60
CA ILE A 571 15.11 -10.06 0.96
C ILE A 571 15.73 -9.07 1.94
N TYR A 572 16.34 -9.58 3.03
CA TYR A 572 16.70 -8.77 4.18
C TYR A 572 18.18 -8.34 4.22
N SER A 573 19.03 -8.89 3.35
CA SER A 573 20.46 -8.52 3.31
C SER A 573 20.68 -7.06 2.94
N GLU A 574 19.91 -6.48 2.01
CA GLU A 574 20.06 -5.07 1.64
C GLU A 574 19.82 -4.14 2.83
N ILE A 575 18.85 -4.49 3.66
CA ILE A 575 18.41 -3.70 4.81
C ILE A 575 19.40 -3.83 5.95
N LEU A 576 19.79 -5.06 6.24
CA LEU A 576 20.86 -5.34 7.17
C LEU A 576 22.14 -4.61 6.74
N SER A 577 22.45 -4.61 5.43
CA SER A 577 23.61 -3.91 4.90
C SER A 577 23.53 -2.40 5.15
N GLY A 578 22.36 -1.77 4.97
CA GLY A 578 22.13 -0.36 5.29
C GLY A 578 22.36 -0.04 6.78
N LYS A 579 21.75 -0.84 7.68
CA LYS A 579 21.93 -0.71 9.14
C LYS A 579 23.36 -0.93 9.59
N LEU A 580 24.09 -1.83 8.93
CA LEU A 580 25.49 -2.12 9.21
C LEU A 580 26.45 -1.12 8.56
N TYR A 581 26.06 -0.46 7.47
CA TYR A 581 26.96 0.38 6.66
C TYR A 581 27.54 1.54 7.48
N SER A 582 26.70 2.30 8.18
CA SER A 582 27.15 3.43 9.01
C SER A 582 28.11 2.97 10.12
N ARG A 583 27.81 1.86 10.78
CA ARG A 583 28.65 1.25 11.83
C ARG A 583 29.99 0.71 11.29
N LYS A 584 29.96 0.01 10.14
CA LYS A 584 31.16 -0.46 9.43
C LYS A 584 32.03 0.70 8.95
N LYS A 585 31.41 1.83 8.58
CA LYS A 585 32.13 3.04 8.19
C LYS A 585 32.84 3.69 9.38
N ILE A 586 32.18 3.84 10.53
CA ILE A 586 32.82 4.37 11.75
C ILE A 586 34.08 3.56 12.07
N LEU A 587 33.98 2.22 12.00
CA LEU A 587 35.12 1.31 12.21
C LEU A 587 36.29 1.49 11.24
N LYS A 588 36.01 1.84 9.97
CA LYS A 588 37.06 2.05 8.95
C LYS A 588 37.75 3.41 9.08
N SER A 589 37.00 4.43 9.47
CA SER A 589 37.45 5.84 9.48
C SER A 589 38.12 6.27 10.78
N HIS A 590 37.89 5.57 11.90
CA HIS A 590 38.32 5.99 13.23
C HIS A 590 39.27 4.99 13.93
N LYS A 591 40.11 4.29 13.17
CA LYS A 591 41.12 3.36 13.74
C LYS A 591 42.13 4.02 14.69
N GLU A 592 42.27 5.34 14.62
CA GLU A 592 43.14 6.13 15.50
C GLU A 592 42.49 6.44 16.87
N ILE A 593 41.16 6.37 16.95
CA ILE A 593 40.38 6.67 18.17
C ILE A 593 40.11 5.41 18.97
N PHE A 594 39.80 4.33 18.28
CA PHE A 594 39.58 3.03 18.88
C PHE A 594 40.90 2.27 18.93
N ASN A 595 41.19 1.68 20.09
CA ASN A 595 42.27 0.71 20.14
C ASN A 595 41.86 -0.56 19.35
N GLU A 596 42.84 -1.38 18.99
CA GLU A 596 42.62 -2.54 18.13
C GLU A 596 41.64 -3.57 18.73
N GLU A 597 41.59 -3.67 20.06
CA GLU A 597 40.68 -4.56 20.79
C GLU A 597 39.24 -4.07 20.70
N GLU A 598 38.99 -2.76 20.86
CA GLU A 598 37.68 -2.13 20.69
C GLU A 598 37.14 -2.28 19.26
N VAL A 599 38.00 -2.11 18.25
CA VAL A 599 37.63 -2.32 16.85
C VAL A 599 37.20 -3.78 16.61
N ASN A 600 37.93 -4.74 17.20
CA ASN A 600 37.61 -6.15 17.06
C ASN A 600 36.33 -6.51 17.84
N GLU A 601 36.11 -5.97 19.03
CA GLU A 601 34.86 -6.19 19.78
C GLU A 601 33.64 -5.64 19.03
N LEU A 602 33.76 -4.46 18.44
CA LEU A 602 32.69 -3.89 17.61
C LEU A 602 32.42 -4.75 16.36
N LYS A 603 33.45 -5.23 15.66
CA LYS A 603 33.28 -6.15 14.53
C LYS A 603 32.56 -7.44 14.95
N LYS A 604 32.88 -7.97 16.14
CA LYS A 604 32.28 -9.18 16.70
C LYS A 604 30.80 -8.91 16.98
N ARG A 605 30.47 -7.80 17.64
CA ARG A 605 29.08 -7.42 17.91
C ARG A 605 28.27 -7.19 16.62
N LEU A 606 28.88 -6.63 15.56
CA LEU A 606 28.21 -6.49 14.26
C LEU A 606 27.93 -7.86 13.60
N LEU A 607 28.83 -8.82 13.75
CA LEU A 607 28.63 -10.18 13.26
C LEU A 607 27.51 -10.90 14.05
N VAL A 608 27.49 -10.76 15.38
CA VAL A 608 26.43 -11.29 16.25
C VAL A 608 25.07 -10.68 15.85
N TYR A 609 25.02 -9.36 15.67
CA TYR A 609 23.80 -8.65 15.27
C TYR A 609 23.21 -9.17 13.95
N GLU A 610 24.05 -9.59 12.99
CA GLU A 610 23.57 -10.19 11.75
C GLU A 610 22.81 -11.49 11.99
N TYR A 611 23.31 -12.38 12.85
CA TYR A 611 22.62 -13.63 13.16
C TYR A 611 21.39 -13.41 14.07
N GLU A 612 21.46 -12.55 15.08
CA GLU A 612 20.31 -12.14 15.91
C GLU A 612 19.16 -11.57 15.05
N PHE A 613 19.50 -10.81 14.00
CA PHE A 613 18.52 -10.25 13.09
C PHE A 613 17.78 -11.33 12.28
N TYR A 614 18.49 -12.35 11.77
CA TYR A 614 17.83 -13.47 11.09
C TYR A 614 17.01 -14.34 12.05
N GLU A 615 17.47 -14.50 13.30
CA GLU A 615 16.71 -15.19 14.35
C GLU A 615 15.36 -14.50 14.61
N ASP A 616 15.37 -13.19 14.85
CA ASP A 616 14.16 -12.41 15.14
C ASP A 616 13.16 -12.49 13.98
N ILE A 617 13.63 -12.31 12.74
CA ILE A 617 12.79 -12.43 11.56
C ILE A 617 12.20 -13.84 11.47
N ALA A 618 13.02 -14.89 11.56
CA ALA A 618 12.56 -16.26 11.44
C ALA A 618 11.50 -16.60 12.50
N LYS A 619 11.69 -16.18 13.76
CA LYS A 619 10.71 -16.34 14.85
C LYS A 619 9.39 -15.63 14.58
N ARG A 620 9.42 -14.39 14.08
CA ARG A 620 8.20 -13.64 13.76
C ARG A 620 7.39 -14.32 12.67
N HIS A 621 8.06 -14.75 11.59
CA HIS A 621 7.40 -15.50 10.53
C HIS A 621 6.81 -16.81 11.07
N ALA A 622 7.56 -17.56 11.87
CA ALA A 622 7.11 -18.84 12.44
C ALA A 622 5.86 -18.67 13.31
N ALA A 623 5.87 -17.69 14.22
CA ALA A 623 4.73 -17.42 15.11
C ALA A 623 3.44 -17.05 14.34
N ILE A 624 3.55 -16.22 13.30
CA ILE A 624 2.40 -15.88 12.44
C ILE A 624 1.90 -17.14 11.72
N LEU A 625 2.82 -17.93 11.16
CA LEU A 625 2.45 -19.10 10.39
C LEU A 625 1.81 -20.20 11.24
N GLU A 626 2.31 -20.42 12.47
CA GLU A 626 1.70 -21.31 13.45
C GLU A 626 0.26 -20.91 13.76
N HIS A 627 0.03 -19.61 13.97
CA HIS A 627 -1.31 -19.06 14.16
C HIS A 627 -2.21 -19.32 12.94
N GLU A 628 -1.75 -18.96 11.73
CA GLU A 628 -2.53 -19.10 10.50
C GLU A 628 -2.83 -20.56 10.13
N ILE A 629 -1.89 -21.48 10.37
CA ILE A 629 -2.12 -22.93 10.19
C ILE A 629 -3.18 -23.41 11.19
N SER A 630 -3.05 -23.06 12.46
CA SER A 630 -4.01 -23.47 13.50
C SER A 630 -5.41 -22.94 13.22
N ASP A 631 -5.52 -21.67 12.81
CA ASP A 631 -6.78 -21.05 12.42
C ASP A 631 -7.37 -21.71 11.17
N TYR A 632 -6.54 -21.99 10.16
CA TYR A 632 -6.98 -22.69 8.95
C TYR A 632 -7.53 -24.08 9.25
N GLU A 633 -6.81 -24.89 10.03
CA GLU A 633 -7.25 -26.25 10.41
C GLU A 633 -8.55 -26.24 11.22
N LYS A 634 -8.80 -25.20 12.04
CA LYS A 634 -10.07 -25.01 12.76
C LYS A 634 -11.22 -24.54 11.84
N SER A 635 -10.90 -23.77 10.80
CA SER A 635 -11.87 -23.17 9.87
C SER A 635 -12.39 -24.15 8.80
N VAL A 636 -11.72 -25.30 8.59
CA VAL A 636 -12.22 -26.33 7.66
C VAL A 636 -13.60 -26.78 8.13
N PRO A 637 -14.67 -26.60 7.34
CA PRO A 637 -16.01 -26.92 7.79
C PRO A 637 -16.08 -28.39 8.22
N MET A 638 -16.45 -28.64 9.47
CA MET A 638 -17.11 -29.90 9.81
C MET A 638 -18.27 -30.04 8.81
N ASP A 639 -18.39 -31.20 8.18
CA ASP A 639 -19.37 -31.57 7.16
C ASP A 639 -20.81 -31.47 7.71
N ARG A 640 -21.24 -30.25 8.00
CA ARG A 640 -22.56 -29.90 8.49
C ARG A 640 -23.35 -29.51 7.27
N LYS A 641 -24.02 -30.50 6.70
CA LYS A 641 -25.04 -30.33 5.67
C LYS A 641 -26.22 -29.55 6.27
N ALA A 642 -26.11 -28.23 6.33
CA ALA A 642 -27.30 -27.39 6.48
C ALA A 642 -28.27 -27.76 5.34
N PRO A 643 -29.58 -27.84 5.59
CA PRO A 643 -30.54 -28.24 4.57
C PRO A 643 -30.50 -27.24 3.41
N ILE A 644 -29.91 -27.68 2.29
CA ILE A 644 -29.87 -26.93 1.03
C ILE A 644 -31.29 -27.01 0.47
N LYS A 645 -32.04 -25.90 0.48
CA LYS A 645 -33.25 -25.79 -0.33
C LYS A 645 -32.83 -25.44 -1.75
N PRO A 646 -33.09 -26.30 -2.75
CA PRO A 646 -32.83 -25.95 -4.14
C PRO A 646 -33.64 -24.72 -4.52
N PHE A 647 -33.00 -23.76 -5.16
CA PHE A 647 -33.71 -22.65 -5.79
C PHE A 647 -34.45 -23.19 -7.03
N VAL A 648 -35.77 -23.00 -7.09
CA VAL A 648 -36.60 -23.36 -8.24
C VAL A 648 -37.06 -22.09 -8.92
N LEU A 649 -36.74 -21.95 -10.21
CA LEU A 649 -37.22 -20.84 -11.04
C LEU A 649 -38.74 -20.99 -11.25
N PRO A 650 -39.56 -19.98 -10.91
CA PRO A 650 -40.94 -19.98 -11.34
C PRO A 650 -41.02 -19.62 -12.84
N GLU A 651 -41.68 -20.44 -13.65
CA GLU A 651 -41.98 -20.16 -15.06
C GLU A 651 -42.83 -18.88 -15.17
N LYS A 652 -42.27 -17.78 -15.69
CA LYS A 652 -42.95 -16.46 -15.66
C LYS A 652 -42.72 -15.54 -16.86
N TYR A 653 -41.74 -15.82 -17.72
CA TYR A 653 -41.45 -15.00 -18.91
C TYR A 653 -41.66 -15.82 -20.18
N PHE A 654 -42.34 -15.23 -21.16
CA PHE A 654 -42.78 -15.94 -22.36
C PHE A 654 -42.52 -15.11 -23.60
N LEU A 655 -41.88 -15.72 -24.60
CA LEU A 655 -41.69 -15.15 -25.93
C LEU A 655 -42.13 -16.18 -26.98
N ASN A 656 -42.92 -15.74 -27.96
CA ASN A 656 -43.20 -16.49 -29.19
C ASN A 656 -43.07 -15.57 -30.43
N ASP A 657 -43.31 -16.13 -31.62
CA ASP A 657 -43.23 -15.44 -32.93
C ASP A 657 -44.06 -14.15 -33.08
N THR A 658 -44.97 -13.86 -32.13
CA THR A 658 -45.94 -12.74 -32.22
C THR A 658 -46.14 -11.98 -30.92
N THR A 659 -45.68 -12.48 -29.79
CA THR A 659 -45.99 -11.94 -28.46
C THR A 659 -44.82 -12.14 -27.50
N LEU A 660 -44.47 -11.07 -26.79
CA LEU A 660 -43.63 -11.08 -25.59
C LEU A 660 -44.52 -10.77 -24.38
N GLU A 661 -44.42 -11.58 -23.33
CA GLU A 661 -45.12 -11.36 -22.07
C GLU A 661 -44.16 -11.57 -20.88
N ILE A 662 -44.00 -10.53 -20.07
CA ILE A 662 -43.19 -10.53 -18.84
C ILE A 662 -44.15 -10.26 -17.68
N ASN A 663 -44.51 -11.31 -16.93
CA ASN A 663 -45.35 -11.20 -15.74
C ASN A 663 -44.56 -11.59 -14.49
N ASP A 664 -44.16 -10.60 -13.69
CA ASP A 664 -43.49 -10.83 -12.41
C ASP A 664 -44.25 -10.16 -11.27
N SER A 665 -45.08 -10.95 -10.57
CA SER A 665 -45.82 -10.49 -9.40
C SER A 665 -44.94 -10.07 -8.21
N GLU A 666 -43.68 -10.53 -8.15
CA GLU A 666 -42.74 -10.14 -7.09
C GLU A 666 -42.20 -8.73 -7.31
N LEU A 667 -42.09 -8.32 -8.57
CA LEU A 667 -41.61 -7.00 -8.98
C LEU A 667 -42.74 -6.06 -9.42
N ASP A 668 -43.99 -6.54 -9.37
CA ASP A 668 -45.16 -5.81 -9.89
C ASP A 668 -44.92 -5.39 -11.35
N ILE A 669 -44.55 -6.37 -12.19
CA ILE A 669 -44.32 -6.21 -13.63
C ILE A 669 -45.40 -6.97 -14.39
N HIS A 670 -46.12 -6.26 -15.25
CA HIS A 670 -47.13 -6.80 -16.15
C HIS A 670 -46.95 -6.16 -17.53
N LEU A 671 -46.01 -6.70 -18.32
CA LEU A 671 -45.67 -6.16 -19.63
C LEU A 671 -46.07 -7.15 -20.71
N LYS A 672 -46.76 -6.66 -21.74
CA LYS A 672 -47.15 -7.44 -22.91
C LYS A 672 -46.95 -6.61 -24.16
N SER A 673 -46.34 -7.23 -25.16
CA SER A 673 -46.11 -6.65 -26.48
C SER A 673 -46.54 -7.67 -27.53
N SER A 674 -47.26 -7.21 -28.53
CA SER A 674 -47.66 -8.01 -29.69
C SER A 674 -47.11 -7.39 -30.96
N PHE A 675 -46.55 -8.22 -31.82
CA PHE A 675 -45.89 -7.83 -33.07
C PHE A 675 -46.20 -8.82 -34.18
N LYS A 676 -45.97 -8.45 -35.44
CA LYS A 676 -46.24 -9.36 -36.56
C LYS A 676 -45.15 -10.40 -36.65
N ARG A 677 -45.51 -11.57 -37.15
CA ARG A 677 -44.55 -12.64 -37.43
C ARG A 677 -43.47 -12.11 -38.39
N GLY A 678 -42.22 -12.18 -37.95
CA GLY A 678 -41.06 -11.69 -38.71
C GLY A 678 -40.56 -10.28 -38.31
N ASP A 679 -41.30 -9.53 -37.50
CA ASP A 679 -40.83 -8.21 -37.00
C ASP A 679 -39.71 -8.35 -35.97
N LEU A 680 -39.72 -9.46 -35.20
CA LEU A 680 -38.71 -9.76 -34.21
C LEU A 680 -37.46 -10.36 -34.87
N GLN A 681 -36.34 -9.64 -34.76
CA GLN A 681 -35.06 -10.07 -35.29
C GLN A 681 -34.24 -10.73 -34.20
N GLU A 682 -33.93 -12.02 -34.36
CA GLU A 682 -32.91 -12.68 -33.56
C GLU A 682 -31.53 -12.38 -34.13
N ARG A 683 -30.59 -11.97 -33.28
CA ARG A 683 -29.20 -11.71 -33.65
C ARG A 683 -28.26 -12.52 -32.77
N LYS A 684 -27.40 -13.30 -33.43
CA LYS A 684 -26.26 -13.97 -32.79
C LYS A 684 -25.01 -13.11 -32.96
N ILE A 685 -24.53 -12.55 -31.86
CA ILE A 685 -23.37 -11.65 -31.83
C ILE A 685 -22.19 -12.43 -31.26
N LEU A 686 -21.12 -12.59 -32.04
CA LEU A 686 -19.87 -13.15 -31.57
C LEU A 686 -19.14 -12.10 -30.72
N GLN A 687 -18.70 -12.50 -29.53
CA GLN A 687 -17.88 -11.68 -28.63
C GLN A 687 -16.48 -12.30 -28.48
N GLU A 688 -15.54 -11.51 -27.95
CA GLU A 688 -14.15 -11.95 -27.80
C GLU A 688 -14.04 -13.25 -26.97
N GLY A 689 -13.15 -14.15 -27.42
CA GLY A 689 -12.87 -15.41 -26.72
C GLY A 689 -13.93 -16.50 -26.87
N SER A 690 -14.54 -16.64 -28.06
CA SER A 690 -15.52 -17.68 -28.42
C SER A 690 -16.84 -17.62 -27.65
N LEU A 691 -17.15 -16.46 -27.06
CA LEU A 691 -18.45 -16.19 -26.47
C LEU A 691 -19.42 -15.79 -27.59
N PHE A 692 -20.69 -16.13 -27.43
CA PHE A 692 -21.72 -15.53 -28.28
C PHE A 692 -22.93 -15.15 -27.45
N LYS A 693 -23.55 -14.06 -27.87
CA LYS A 693 -24.78 -13.53 -27.31
C LYS A 693 -25.91 -13.75 -28.32
N LEU A 694 -27.02 -14.30 -27.87
CA LEU A 694 -28.25 -14.42 -28.65
C LEU A 694 -29.27 -13.42 -28.11
N SER A 695 -29.67 -12.45 -28.92
CA SER A 695 -30.58 -11.39 -28.48
C SER A 695 -31.68 -11.14 -29.49
N HIS A 696 -32.84 -10.75 -28.97
CA HIS A 696 -34.04 -10.46 -29.76
C HIS A 696 -34.24 -8.95 -29.87
N TYR A 697 -34.55 -8.47 -31.07
CA TYR A 697 -34.74 -7.06 -31.35
C TYR A 697 -36.09 -6.80 -32.01
N LEU A 698 -36.81 -5.80 -31.53
CA LEU A 698 -38.00 -5.24 -32.17
C LEU A 698 -37.72 -3.77 -32.48
N ASN A 699 -37.87 -3.35 -33.74
CA ASN A 699 -37.60 -1.98 -34.18
C ASN A 699 -36.19 -1.47 -33.80
N GLY A 700 -35.18 -2.35 -33.85
CA GLY A 700 -33.80 -2.01 -33.53
C GLY A 700 -33.48 -1.94 -32.02
N LYS A 701 -34.45 -2.16 -31.13
CA LYS A 701 -34.24 -2.20 -29.68
C LYS A 701 -34.35 -3.61 -29.13
N LEU A 702 -33.62 -3.93 -28.07
CA LEU A 702 -33.70 -5.22 -27.38
C LEU A 702 -35.13 -5.48 -26.87
N HIS A 703 -35.70 -6.63 -27.22
CA HIS A 703 -37.09 -6.96 -26.92
C HIS A 703 -37.24 -8.48 -26.80
N GLY A 704 -37.25 -8.99 -25.57
CA GLY A 704 -37.22 -10.42 -25.25
C GLY A 704 -35.94 -10.85 -24.53
N PRO A 705 -35.60 -12.15 -24.53
CA PRO A 705 -34.44 -12.66 -23.83
C PRO A 705 -33.15 -12.32 -24.57
N SER A 706 -32.10 -12.15 -23.78
CA SER A 706 -30.72 -12.05 -24.19
C SER A 706 -29.89 -13.09 -23.45
N LEU A 707 -29.36 -14.05 -24.19
CA LEU A 707 -28.69 -15.25 -23.67
C LEU A 707 -27.20 -15.19 -24.00
N PHE A 708 -26.36 -15.38 -23.00
CA PHE A 708 -24.91 -15.38 -23.16
C PHE A 708 -24.39 -16.80 -23.02
N TYR A 709 -23.65 -17.26 -24.03
CA TYR A 709 -23.12 -18.60 -24.09
C TYR A 709 -21.60 -18.63 -24.09
N GLY A 710 -21.07 -19.65 -23.43
CA GLY A 710 -19.68 -20.05 -23.49
C GLY A 710 -19.31 -20.78 -24.78
N LYS A 711 -18.03 -21.14 -24.91
CA LYS A 711 -17.47 -21.82 -26.09
C LYS A 711 -18.09 -23.20 -26.30
N ASN A 712 -18.50 -23.87 -25.23
CA ASN A 712 -19.08 -25.22 -25.25
C ASN A 712 -20.61 -25.17 -25.21
N GLN A 713 -21.22 -24.02 -25.55
CA GLN A 713 -22.67 -23.77 -25.52
C GLN A 713 -23.30 -23.84 -24.12
N GLU A 714 -22.50 -23.74 -23.07
CA GLU A 714 -22.99 -23.55 -21.71
C GLU A 714 -23.60 -22.15 -21.54
N LEU A 715 -24.76 -22.04 -20.87
CA LEU A 715 -25.40 -20.75 -20.60
C LEU A 715 -24.70 -20.07 -19.41
N LEU A 716 -24.17 -18.86 -19.63
CA LEU A 716 -23.44 -18.08 -18.62
C LEU A 716 -24.31 -16.98 -18.01
N ALA A 717 -25.24 -16.42 -18.78
CA ALA A 717 -26.20 -15.44 -18.31
C ALA A 717 -27.47 -15.42 -19.15
N GLU A 718 -28.58 -15.05 -18.50
CA GLU A 718 -29.87 -14.80 -19.11
C GLU A 718 -30.42 -13.46 -18.59
N GLU A 719 -30.80 -12.59 -19.51
CA GLU A 719 -31.44 -11.30 -19.23
C GLU A 719 -32.69 -11.11 -20.08
N TRP A 720 -33.62 -10.27 -19.62
CA TRP A 720 -34.86 -9.98 -20.33
C TRP A 720 -35.04 -8.47 -20.55
N TYR A 721 -35.55 -8.12 -21.73
CA TYR A 721 -35.72 -6.74 -22.17
C TYR A 721 -37.14 -6.48 -22.68
N PHE A 722 -37.62 -5.27 -22.44
CA PHE A 722 -38.84 -4.73 -23.04
C PHE A 722 -38.55 -3.33 -23.59
N ASP A 723 -38.64 -3.18 -24.91
CA ASP A 723 -38.38 -1.92 -25.64
C ASP A 723 -37.01 -1.27 -25.31
N GLY A 724 -35.97 -2.09 -25.22
CA GLY A 724 -34.60 -1.68 -24.92
C GLY A 724 -34.27 -1.59 -23.42
N ILE A 725 -35.26 -1.76 -22.54
CA ILE A 725 -35.10 -1.60 -21.09
C ILE A 725 -35.04 -2.97 -20.43
N LYS A 726 -34.04 -3.20 -19.56
CA LYS A 726 -33.94 -4.44 -18.77
C LYS A 726 -35.13 -4.58 -17.80
N GLN A 727 -35.76 -5.75 -17.79
CA GLN A 727 -36.93 -6.05 -16.98
C GLN A 727 -36.83 -7.45 -16.34
N GLY A 728 -37.38 -7.60 -15.14
CA GLY A 728 -37.54 -8.89 -14.48
C GLY A 728 -36.23 -9.44 -13.89
N LYS A 729 -36.07 -10.75 -13.96
CA LYS A 729 -34.99 -11.53 -13.36
C LYS A 729 -33.88 -11.76 -14.36
N THR A 730 -32.67 -11.42 -13.94
CA THR A 730 -31.42 -11.79 -14.59
C THR A 730 -30.80 -12.96 -13.83
N LEU A 731 -30.38 -13.99 -14.56
CA LEU A 731 -29.67 -15.13 -13.99
C LEU A 731 -28.22 -15.13 -14.49
N LEU A 732 -27.31 -15.35 -13.56
CA LEU A 732 -25.88 -15.55 -13.82
C LEU A 732 -25.51 -16.96 -13.36
N PHE A 733 -24.70 -17.67 -14.14
CA PHE A 733 -24.36 -19.06 -13.89
C PHE A 733 -22.84 -19.26 -13.72
N TYR A 734 -22.47 -20.18 -12.84
CA TYR A 734 -21.14 -20.77 -12.80
C TYR A 734 -20.89 -21.62 -14.05
N GLN A 735 -19.62 -21.93 -14.34
CA GLN A 735 -19.26 -22.87 -15.39
C GLN A 735 -19.89 -24.26 -15.21
N SER A 736 -20.17 -24.66 -13.97
CA SER A 736 -20.90 -25.90 -13.65
C SER A 736 -22.39 -25.87 -14.02
N GLY A 737 -22.93 -24.73 -14.46
CA GLY A 737 -24.35 -24.53 -14.75
C GLY A 737 -25.21 -24.22 -13.51
N LYS A 738 -24.62 -24.18 -12.32
CA LYS A 738 -25.32 -23.75 -11.10
C LYS A 738 -25.50 -22.24 -11.08
N VAL A 739 -26.59 -21.77 -10.49
CA VAL A 739 -26.88 -20.34 -10.37
C VAL A 739 -25.83 -19.68 -9.46
N TYR A 740 -25.13 -18.68 -9.99
CA TYR A 740 -24.27 -17.78 -9.23
C TYR A 740 -25.08 -16.63 -8.63
N ALA A 741 -25.97 -16.01 -9.41
CA ALA A 741 -26.80 -14.92 -8.94
C ALA A 741 -28.17 -14.87 -9.61
N LEU A 742 -29.14 -14.39 -8.84
CA LEU A 742 -30.43 -13.93 -9.30
C LEU A 742 -30.53 -12.44 -9.00
N LEU A 743 -30.57 -11.64 -10.05
CA LEU A 743 -30.67 -10.19 -9.96
C LEU A 743 -32.05 -9.76 -10.46
N LYS A 744 -32.63 -8.75 -9.83
CA LYS A 744 -34.00 -8.30 -10.11
C LYS A 744 -33.98 -6.85 -10.55
N ARG A 745 -34.69 -6.55 -11.65
CA ARG A 745 -34.79 -5.22 -12.24
C ARG A 745 -36.22 -4.84 -12.58
N LYS A 746 -36.54 -3.57 -12.39
CA LYS A 746 -37.78 -2.93 -12.86
C LYS A 746 -37.39 -1.62 -13.54
N ASP A 747 -37.83 -1.45 -14.78
CA ASP A 747 -37.56 -0.24 -15.58
C ASP A 747 -36.06 0.10 -15.66
N GLY A 748 -35.23 -0.94 -15.85
CA GLY A 748 -33.78 -0.84 -15.96
C GLY A 748 -33.05 -0.74 -14.61
N LYS A 749 -33.73 -0.38 -13.53
CA LYS A 749 -33.15 -0.19 -12.19
C LYS A 749 -33.17 -1.46 -11.37
N LYS A 750 -32.20 -1.64 -10.46
CA LYS A 750 -32.21 -2.71 -9.45
C LYS A 750 -33.41 -2.51 -8.52
N GLU A 751 -34.17 -3.57 -8.32
CA GLU A 751 -35.40 -3.58 -7.53
C GLU A 751 -35.55 -4.91 -6.80
N GLY A 752 -35.90 -4.89 -5.51
CA GLY A 752 -36.04 -6.07 -4.68
C GLY A 752 -34.72 -6.78 -4.33
N ASP A 753 -34.85 -8.00 -3.81
CA ASP A 753 -33.71 -8.81 -3.35
C ASP A 753 -32.83 -9.32 -4.49
N GLN A 754 -31.58 -8.88 -4.51
CA GLN A 754 -30.49 -9.46 -5.29
C GLN A 754 -29.88 -10.60 -4.48
N THR A 755 -29.86 -11.81 -5.02
CA THR A 755 -29.42 -13.01 -4.29
C THR A 755 -28.24 -13.65 -5.00
N TYR A 756 -27.20 -13.96 -4.25
CA TYR A 756 -26.00 -14.63 -4.74
C TYR A 756 -25.82 -15.96 -4.02
N PHE A 757 -25.19 -16.92 -4.69
CA PHE A 757 -24.99 -18.27 -4.20
C PHE A 757 -23.52 -18.64 -4.32
N PHE A 758 -23.06 -19.52 -3.43
CA PHE A 758 -21.84 -20.28 -3.64
C PHE A 758 -22.11 -21.38 -4.67
N GLU A 759 -21.07 -21.93 -5.28
CA GLU A 759 -21.19 -23.06 -6.20
C GLU A 759 -21.73 -24.34 -5.52
N SER A 760 -21.71 -24.40 -4.18
CA SER A 760 -22.43 -25.44 -3.43
C SER A 760 -23.96 -25.32 -3.52
N GLY A 761 -24.48 -24.16 -3.91
CA GLY A 761 -25.91 -23.80 -3.87
C GLY A 761 -26.33 -23.11 -2.57
N VAL A 762 -25.43 -22.98 -1.59
CA VAL A 762 -25.69 -22.23 -0.35
C VAL A 762 -25.80 -20.74 -0.68
N MET A 763 -26.80 -20.06 -0.09
CA MET A 763 -26.94 -18.60 -0.22
C MET A 763 -25.69 -17.92 0.32
N LYS A 764 -25.09 -17.06 -0.49
CA LYS A 764 -23.85 -16.33 -0.19
C LYS A 764 -24.16 -14.93 0.32
N SER A 765 -25.06 -14.24 -0.37
CA SER A 765 -25.54 -12.92 0.05
C SER A 765 -26.94 -12.65 -0.46
N LYS A 766 -27.63 -11.76 0.25
CA LYS A 766 -28.95 -11.23 -0.08
C LYS A 766 -28.94 -9.73 0.15
N ILE A 767 -29.19 -8.94 -0.88
CA ILE A 767 -29.04 -7.48 -0.85
C ILE A 767 -30.33 -6.85 -1.39
N HIS A 768 -31.05 -6.09 -0.56
CA HIS A 768 -32.31 -5.44 -0.98
C HIS A 768 -32.04 -4.08 -1.65
N PHE A 769 -32.69 -3.86 -2.80
CA PHE A 769 -32.63 -2.61 -3.54
C PHE A 769 -34.04 -2.05 -3.79
N LYS A 770 -34.13 -0.73 -3.90
CA LYS A 770 -35.31 -0.02 -4.37
C LYS A 770 -34.86 1.14 -5.25
N ASN A 771 -35.24 1.14 -6.52
CA ASN A 771 -34.82 2.16 -7.49
C ASN A 771 -33.29 2.42 -7.52
N ASP A 772 -32.47 1.37 -7.64
CA ASP A 772 -30.99 1.40 -7.59
C ASP A 772 -30.35 1.77 -6.24
N LEU A 773 -31.13 2.15 -5.23
CA LEU A 773 -30.61 2.44 -3.90
C LEU A 773 -30.74 1.22 -3.00
N LEU A 774 -29.78 1.05 -2.10
CA LEU A 774 -29.91 0.09 -1.01
C LEU A 774 -31.00 0.56 -0.06
N ASP A 775 -31.98 -0.28 0.16
CA ASP A 775 -33.13 -0.01 1.03
C ASP A 775 -33.49 -1.38 1.60
N GLY A 776 -33.68 -1.55 2.91
CA GLY A 776 -33.93 -2.85 3.54
C GLY A 776 -32.68 -3.63 3.96
N THR A 777 -32.90 -4.90 4.33
CA THR A 777 -31.89 -5.75 4.98
C THR A 777 -30.91 -6.34 3.97
N THR A 778 -29.64 -6.34 4.34
CA THR A 778 -28.54 -7.01 3.65
C THR A 778 -27.96 -8.11 4.54
N GLU A 779 -27.84 -9.32 4.00
CA GLU A 779 -27.33 -10.50 4.71
C GLU A 779 -26.18 -11.16 3.95
N PHE A 780 -25.19 -11.65 4.70
CA PHE A 780 -24.06 -12.40 4.18
C PHE A 780 -23.89 -13.69 4.95
N TYR A 781 -23.42 -14.73 4.25
CA TYR A 781 -23.19 -16.05 4.81
C TYR A 781 -21.78 -16.55 4.46
N TYR A 782 -21.30 -17.46 5.29
CA TYR A 782 -20.15 -18.31 4.97
C TYR A 782 -20.56 -19.47 4.07
N SER A 783 -19.59 -20.12 3.42
CA SER A 783 -19.85 -21.31 2.59
C SER A 783 -20.46 -22.48 3.39
N SER A 784 -20.27 -22.49 4.72
CA SER A 784 -20.92 -23.39 5.67
C SER A 784 -22.42 -23.12 5.89
N GLY A 785 -22.94 -21.99 5.38
CA GLY A 785 -24.31 -21.52 5.61
C GLY A 785 -24.50 -20.71 6.90
N GLN A 786 -23.46 -20.55 7.72
CA GLN A 786 -23.53 -19.70 8.91
C GLN A 786 -23.62 -18.22 8.51
N LYS A 787 -24.44 -17.45 9.24
CA LYS A 787 -24.56 -15.99 9.05
C LYS A 787 -23.22 -15.34 9.37
N LYS A 788 -22.74 -14.47 8.47
CA LYS A 788 -21.46 -13.77 8.55
C LYS A 788 -21.64 -12.30 8.92
N ARG A 789 -22.63 -11.64 8.32
CA ARG A 789 -22.91 -10.21 8.54
C ARG A 789 -24.36 -9.90 8.19
N GLU A 790 -24.97 -8.98 8.93
CA GLU A 790 -26.33 -8.51 8.71
C GLU A 790 -26.45 -7.05 9.14
N PHE A 791 -27.08 -6.23 8.29
CA PHE A 791 -27.35 -4.81 8.53
C PHE A 791 -28.38 -4.32 7.54
N SER A 792 -28.93 -3.12 7.75
CA SER A 792 -29.99 -2.57 6.90
C SER A 792 -29.63 -1.19 6.35
N PHE A 793 -30.31 -0.84 5.27
CA PHE A 793 -30.22 0.46 4.63
C PHE A 793 -31.57 1.12 4.53
N LYS A 794 -31.56 2.44 4.40
CA LYS A 794 -32.70 3.26 4.01
C LYS A 794 -32.20 4.34 3.06
N GLU A 795 -32.77 4.39 1.85
CA GLU A 795 -32.41 5.37 0.82
C GLU A 795 -30.89 5.48 0.56
N GLY A 796 -30.20 4.33 0.52
CA GLY A 796 -28.77 4.22 0.26
C GLY A 796 -27.86 4.41 1.48
N LYS A 797 -28.39 4.78 2.64
CA LYS A 797 -27.62 4.98 3.88
C LYS A 797 -27.87 3.87 4.88
N GLN A 798 -26.84 3.47 5.62
CA GLN A 798 -26.97 2.43 6.65
C GLN A 798 -27.87 2.93 7.80
N GLU A 799 -28.84 2.10 8.18
CA GLU A 799 -29.86 2.41 9.18
C GLU A 799 -30.15 1.17 10.04
N GLY A 800 -30.16 1.35 11.36
CA GLY A 800 -30.45 0.29 12.31
C GLY A 800 -29.22 -0.53 12.74
N PRO A 801 -29.43 -1.75 13.28
CA PRO A 801 -28.36 -2.56 13.84
C PRO A 801 -27.50 -3.22 12.76
N GLU A 802 -26.20 -3.29 13.02
CA GLU A 802 -25.24 -4.13 12.31
C GLU A 802 -24.71 -5.20 13.23
N LYS A 803 -24.60 -6.43 12.72
CA LYS A 803 -23.99 -7.56 13.41
C LYS A 803 -23.07 -8.32 12.48
N MET A 804 -21.96 -8.81 13.02
CA MET A 804 -21.02 -9.69 12.31
C MET A 804 -20.64 -10.88 13.18
N TRP A 805 -20.49 -12.03 12.55
CA TRP A 805 -20.08 -13.28 13.19
C TRP A 805 -18.87 -13.85 12.46
N ASN A 806 -18.03 -14.59 13.19
CA ASN A 806 -16.98 -15.41 12.59
C ASN A 806 -17.53 -16.77 12.11
N GLU A 807 -16.67 -17.59 11.50
CA GLU A 807 -17.04 -18.90 10.92
C GLU A 807 -17.52 -19.95 11.93
N ASN A 808 -17.27 -19.69 13.22
CA ASN A 808 -17.75 -20.52 14.33
C ASN A 808 -19.11 -20.02 14.89
N GLY A 809 -19.67 -18.97 14.30
CA GLY A 809 -20.94 -18.37 14.73
C GLY A 809 -20.79 -17.48 15.97
N ILE A 810 -19.57 -17.08 16.33
CA ILE A 810 -19.31 -16.16 17.43
C ILE A 810 -19.50 -14.73 16.91
N LEU A 811 -20.31 -13.94 17.60
CA LEU A 811 -20.48 -12.51 17.32
C LEU A 811 -19.15 -11.78 17.55
N ILE A 812 -18.63 -11.12 16.51
CA ILE A 812 -17.35 -10.39 16.52
C ILE A 812 -17.52 -8.88 16.37
N PHE A 813 -18.71 -8.42 15.95
CA PHE A 813 -19.04 -6.99 15.93
C PHE A 813 -20.55 -6.77 16.09
N SER A 814 -20.91 -5.69 16.78
CA SER A 814 -22.27 -5.18 16.91
C SER A 814 -22.24 -3.67 17.02
N GLY A 815 -23.10 -2.97 16.27
CA GLY A 815 -23.25 -1.52 16.37
C GLY A 815 -24.62 -1.07 15.89
N GLU A 816 -24.96 0.19 16.13
CA GLU A 816 -26.19 0.79 15.65
C GLU A 816 -25.89 2.03 14.81
N PHE A 817 -26.61 2.20 13.70
CA PHE A 817 -26.37 3.25 12.73
C PHE A 817 -27.63 4.05 12.45
N LYS A 818 -27.45 5.34 12.19
CA LYS A 818 -28.50 6.23 11.71
C LYS A 818 -27.92 7.18 10.68
N GLU A 819 -28.56 7.26 9.51
CA GLU A 819 -28.08 8.08 8.38
C GLU A 819 -26.62 7.78 8.00
N GLY A 820 -26.22 6.51 8.05
CA GLY A 820 -24.86 6.06 7.74
C GLY A 820 -23.82 6.31 8.83
N LYS A 821 -24.22 6.88 9.98
CA LYS A 821 -23.30 7.21 11.07
C LYS A 821 -23.56 6.36 12.32
N PRO A 822 -22.51 5.96 13.07
CA PRO A 822 -22.66 5.21 14.31
C PRO A 822 -23.40 6.02 15.39
N ILE A 823 -24.27 5.35 16.13
CA ILE A 823 -24.98 5.88 17.29
C ILE A 823 -24.88 4.90 18.48
N LYS A 824 -25.07 5.42 19.70
CA LYS A 824 -25.08 4.64 20.95
C LYS A 824 -23.76 3.94 21.25
N GLU A 825 -23.66 2.63 21.05
CA GLU A 825 -22.44 1.87 21.33
C GLU A 825 -22.08 0.94 20.17
N ALA A 826 -20.77 0.78 19.95
CA ALA A 826 -20.21 -0.26 19.10
C ALA A 826 -19.34 -1.19 19.95
N LEU A 827 -19.56 -2.49 19.77
CA LEU A 827 -18.88 -3.56 20.48
C LEU A 827 -18.14 -4.44 19.47
N SER A 828 -16.88 -4.75 19.77
CA SER A 828 -16.06 -5.68 19.00
C SER A 828 -15.57 -6.77 19.93
N TRP A 829 -15.45 -8.00 19.42
CA TRP A 829 -14.92 -9.15 20.16
C TRP A 829 -13.75 -9.78 19.41
N HIS A 830 -12.83 -10.37 20.16
CA HIS A 830 -11.82 -11.28 19.64
C HIS A 830 -12.47 -12.56 19.10
N ASP A 831 -11.73 -13.35 18.31
CA ASP A 831 -12.27 -14.58 17.72
C ASP A 831 -12.66 -15.65 18.76
N ASN A 832 -12.09 -15.58 19.96
CA ASN A 832 -12.48 -16.41 21.11
C ASN A 832 -13.77 -15.91 21.81
N GLY A 833 -14.35 -14.80 21.36
CA GLY A 833 -15.57 -14.19 21.88
C GLY A 833 -15.38 -13.34 23.13
N ILE A 834 -14.15 -13.02 23.52
CA ILE A 834 -13.84 -12.05 24.58
C ILE A 834 -13.97 -10.64 23.99
N LEU A 835 -14.59 -9.72 24.74
CA LEU A 835 -14.77 -8.33 24.31
C LEU A 835 -13.40 -7.71 24.05
N SER A 836 -13.17 -7.16 22.87
CA SER A 836 -11.92 -6.52 22.47
C SER A 836 -12.04 -4.99 22.51
N GLN A 837 -13.23 -4.46 22.26
CA GLN A 837 -13.47 -3.03 22.24
C GLN A 837 -14.92 -2.67 22.55
N LYS A 838 -15.09 -1.52 23.21
CA LYS A 838 -16.36 -0.82 23.39
C LYS A 838 -16.15 0.65 23.07
N ILE A 839 -16.96 1.21 22.18
CA ILE A 839 -16.96 2.63 21.84
C ILE A 839 -18.37 3.17 22.09
N ILE A 840 -18.48 4.29 22.80
CA ILE A 840 -19.74 4.98 23.04
C ILE A 840 -19.77 6.28 22.25
N PHE A 841 -20.87 6.52 21.55
CA PHE A 841 -21.10 7.65 20.68
C PHE A 841 -22.20 8.57 21.23
N SER A 842 -21.97 9.88 21.15
CA SER A 842 -22.98 10.93 21.32
C SER A 842 -22.79 11.99 20.24
N ASP A 843 -23.86 12.41 19.57
CA ASP A 843 -23.80 13.33 18.42
C ASP A 843 -22.74 12.96 17.36
N TYR A 844 -22.62 11.65 17.09
CA TYR A 844 -21.64 11.06 16.16
C TYR A 844 -20.17 11.24 16.59
N LYS A 845 -19.91 11.66 17.83
CA LYS A 845 -18.56 11.79 18.42
C LYS A 845 -18.32 10.67 19.42
N ILE A 846 -17.07 10.20 19.48
CA ILE A 846 -16.63 9.23 20.49
C ILE A 846 -16.59 9.93 21.86
N MET A 847 -17.40 9.44 22.78
CA MET A 847 -17.44 9.89 24.17
C MET A 847 -16.57 9.01 25.06
N GLU A 848 -16.60 7.71 24.83
CA GLU A 848 -15.85 6.73 25.61
C GLU A 848 -15.31 5.64 24.70
N GLU A 849 -14.09 5.19 24.98
CA GLU A 849 -13.44 4.06 24.33
C GLU A 849 -12.78 3.18 25.40
N SER A 850 -13.05 1.88 25.34
CA SER A 850 -12.42 0.86 26.17
C SER A 850 -11.88 -0.27 25.30
N GLU A 851 -10.72 -0.82 25.66
CA GLU A 851 -10.05 -1.87 24.91
C GLU A 851 -9.51 -2.95 25.85
N TRP A 852 -9.65 -4.21 25.45
CA TRP A 852 -9.17 -5.36 26.20
C TRP A 852 -8.35 -6.31 25.33
N ASP A 853 -7.41 -7.02 25.96
CA ASP A 853 -6.66 -8.09 25.32
C ASP A 853 -7.52 -9.35 25.11
N ASP A 854 -6.95 -10.37 24.49
CA ASP A 854 -7.60 -11.64 24.21
C ASP A 854 -7.86 -12.49 25.47
N LYS A 855 -7.40 -12.04 26.65
CA LYS A 855 -7.67 -12.63 27.97
C LYS A 855 -8.72 -11.84 28.76
N GLY A 856 -9.14 -10.69 28.25
CA GLY A 856 -10.14 -9.81 28.88
C GLY A 856 -9.55 -8.81 29.87
N GLU A 857 -8.23 -8.59 29.84
CA GLU A 857 -7.55 -7.56 30.61
C GLU A 857 -7.65 -6.21 29.90
N LEU A 858 -8.05 -5.16 30.62
CA LEU A 858 -8.22 -3.82 30.05
C LEU A 858 -6.85 -3.24 29.70
N ILE A 859 -6.58 -3.07 28.40
CA ILE A 859 -5.34 -2.47 27.90
C ILE A 859 -5.47 -0.94 27.92
N ARG A 860 -6.65 -0.41 27.59
CA ARG A 860 -6.84 1.03 27.38
C ARG A 860 -8.24 1.47 27.74
N TYR A 861 -8.33 2.66 28.33
CA TYR A 861 -9.56 3.40 28.57
C TYR A 861 -9.36 4.87 28.23
N HIS A 862 -10.34 5.47 27.58
CA HIS A 862 -10.35 6.90 27.27
C HIS A 862 -11.77 7.43 27.32
N LYS A 863 -11.96 8.57 27.98
CA LYS A 863 -13.24 9.28 28.05
C LYS A 863 -13.02 10.74 27.68
N ASN A 864 -13.77 11.23 26.71
CA ASN A 864 -13.75 12.63 26.30
C ASN A 864 -14.65 13.43 27.22
N ASP A 865 -14.05 14.07 28.23
CA ASP A 865 -14.73 15.00 29.12
C ASP A 865 -14.92 16.36 28.42
N ALA A 866 -15.83 16.39 27.46
CA ALA A 866 -16.38 17.62 26.92
C ALA A 866 -17.85 17.75 27.31
N MET A 867 -18.15 17.63 28.61
CA MET A 867 -19.22 18.32 29.33
C MET A 867 -19.02 18.07 30.84
N ASP A 868 -18.47 19.09 31.51
CA ASP A 868 -18.52 19.42 32.94
C ASP A 868 -18.09 18.38 34.00
N GLY A 869 -17.15 18.80 34.86
CA GLY A 869 -17.05 18.34 36.25
C GLY A 869 -16.28 17.04 36.55
N SER A 870 -15.19 17.19 37.30
CA SER A 870 -14.26 16.14 37.75
C SER A 870 -14.82 15.03 38.67
N HIS A 871 -14.05 13.93 38.77
CA HIS A 871 -14.06 12.86 39.81
C HIS A 871 -15.04 11.68 39.67
N GLU A 872 -14.94 10.85 38.62
CA GLU A 872 -15.54 9.48 38.63
C GLU A 872 -14.68 8.35 37.98
N HIS A 873 -13.35 8.51 37.87
CA HIS A 873 -12.49 7.55 37.15
C HIS A 873 -12.40 6.14 37.80
N LEU A 874 -12.46 6.04 39.14
CA LEU A 874 -12.33 4.75 39.87
C LEU A 874 -13.67 4.01 40.08
N LYS A 875 -14.79 4.72 39.98
CA LYS A 875 -16.14 4.15 40.13
C LYS A 875 -16.61 3.54 38.80
N ALA A 876 -16.36 4.23 37.69
CA ALA A 876 -16.58 3.71 36.34
C ALA A 876 -15.85 2.36 36.09
N LEU A 877 -14.59 2.23 36.52
CA LEU A 877 -13.81 0.98 36.42
C LEU A 877 -14.40 -0.20 37.21
N LYS A 878 -15.07 0.05 38.34
CA LYS A 878 -15.75 -1.00 39.13
C LYS A 878 -17.11 -1.38 38.54
N ASP A 879 -17.85 -0.40 38.04
CA ASP A 879 -19.17 -0.62 37.43
C ASP A 879 -19.03 -1.32 36.06
N LEU A 880 -18.01 -0.97 35.26
CA LEU A 880 -17.69 -1.61 33.98
C LEU A 880 -17.30 -3.10 34.18
N LYS A 881 -16.50 -3.43 35.21
CA LYS A 881 -16.19 -4.84 35.55
C LYS A 881 -17.44 -5.64 35.95
N LYS A 882 -18.42 -4.99 36.57
CA LYS A 882 -19.70 -5.61 36.97
C LYS A 882 -20.61 -5.81 35.76
N GLU A 883 -20.61 -4.87 34.82
CA GLU A 883 -21.36 -4.92 33.57
C GLU A 883 -20.80 -5.97 32.60
N ILE A 884 -19.47 -6.10 32.47
CA ILE A 884 -18.80 -7.17 31.70
C ILE A 884 -19.21 -8.55 32.22
N LYS A 885 -19.27 -8.73 33.55
CA LYS A 885 -19.71 -10.00 34.16
C LYS A 885 -21.18 -10.32 33.84
N LYS A 886 -22.02 -9.29 33.70
CA LYS A 886 -23.45 -9.40 33.34
C LYS A 886 -23.64 -9.68 31.84
N LEU A 887 -22.87 -9.04 30.96
CA LEU A 887 -22.86 -9.30 29.51
C LEU A 887 -22.37 -10.72 29.20
N ASN A 888 -21.35 -11.20 29.92
CA ASN A 888 -20.89 -12.59 29.82
C ASN A 888 -21.93 -13.60 30.33
N GLN A 889 -22.82 -13.22 31.25
CA GLN A 889 -23.90 -14.09 31.78
C GLN A 889 -25.16 -14.12 30.90
N LEU A 890 -25.45 -13.06 30.13
CA LEU A 890 -26.58 -13.04 29.18
C LEU A 890 -26.44 -14.07 28.05
N ARG A 891 -25.23 -14.59 27.82
CA ARG A 891 -24.92 -15.65 26.85
C ARG A 891 -25.36 -17.06 27.27
N GLY A 892 -25.74 -17.26 28.53
CA GLY A 892 -26.04 -18.58 29.11
C GLY A 892 -27.49 -19.08 28.97
N ARG A 893 -28.42 -18.32 28.38
CA ARG A 893 -29.87 -18.65 28.40
C ARG A 893 -30.52 -19.02 27.06
N GLU A 894 -29.77 -19.15 25.97
CA GLU A 894 -30.32 -19.64 24.67
C GLU A 894 -29.85 -21.05 24.28
N LYS A 895 -29.25 -21.82 25.20
CA LYS A 895 -28.73 -23.17 24.91
C LYS A 895 -29.38 -24.32 25.67
N GLU A 896 -30.56 -24.13 26.27
CA GLU A 896 -31.32 -25.23 26.85
C GLU A 896 -32.64 -25.46 26.10
N GLY A 897 -32.55 -26.31 25.08
CA GLY A 897 -33.65 -26.70 24.21
C GLY A 897 -33.48 -28.10 23.63
N ARG A 898 -33.38 -29.10 24.53
CA ARG A 898 -33.74 -30.52 24.38
C ARG A 898 -32.90 -31.40 23.42
N PHE A 899 -32.05 -32.20 24.07
CA PHE A 899 -31.67 -33.56 23.70
C PHE A 899 -32.91 -34.42 23.38
N TRP A 900 -32.95 -35.03 22.19
CA TRP A 900 -33.03 -36.47 21.88
C TRP A 900 -32.88 -36.64 20.37
#